data_AF-S9UG02-F1
#
_entry.id   AF-S9UG02-F1
#
_cell.length_a   1.000
_cell.length_b   1.000
_cell.length_c   1.000
_cell.angle_alpha   90.00
_cell.angle_beta   90.00
_cell.angle_gamma   90.00
#
_symmetry.space_group_name_H-M   'P 1'
#
loop_
_entity.id
_entity.type
_entity.pdbx_description
1 polymer ?
#
loop_
_entity_poly.entity_id
_entity_poly.type
_entity_poly.pdbx_seq_one_letter_code
_entity_poly.pdbx_strand_id
1 'polypeptide(L)'
;MAAQRNPKLVSIAEEHALFPVLQERLDEVHLEQLIDLVAVQDHTANPSIHFALDATRRGSLRWPPATEARYGAALKDRIRDRMAQVLVAAAEQQQRQRREDLAAEEPSAADDAPIYAPTAAAAGSTASPDAILLNASREVTPSAVLRAMCTMGLSAGRRKRDVAFFSLVGSYFLFYINQYKHPTELIGVLTALKRAKVLPSPKFLDAIGRRLPVVNKKHRLSPLWSYRAMVNLSYFKCNQMNTYRFLADNTCTQIEERLQEEAKQRPVERAPPDYETLFTDDRAFVAAKQQQLQRFTHLTSFDRLSMFTRWLHVLSLWGAPHQQYFRPFVQPLLVPCLPFLAPPSLTRLLRAMRNFRTSDRGNDEPLVGYLLALETHQRGDRLEPVHVVLLLRLLAQPDSALPANHKAFFGLCHRVLRQSATLCAASEPVAAAPHAGKHLRRGGLQQEVQVLRPREMCTVCNYVIALQERSDLPLEDTQPLLDLVEAFAGRLMHLLELKLVSLRYIDLFLDLTRAMQHPDERGVITQLGETRCAVERLEVGAAVPPLHGEEAYYAFYDVDVRDTFFKLLLLNEATTYHHYRPLPGPAQVDFRLALTARSVLDVLTAVDLYERAFPGTLKAAVKRLLTRSVLEKLLYKGEEVLETDGSSESHCDAAPPAAAGSEGRPELVLRPPLFIWLTKDDVKQLLALVECCPLERVRTSRDVWEFLRQKAERLQLVEEQRLAVAQLQRMAAA
;
A
#
# COMPACT_ATOMS: atom_id res chain seq x y z
N MET A 1 -11.95 -32.10 21.72
CA MET A 1 -11.47 -33.41 22.21
C MET A 1 -10.45 -34.09 21.27
N ALA A 2 -10.34 -33.75 19.98
CA ALA A 2 -9.40 -34.42 19.06
C ALA A 2 -7.93 -33.92 19.07
N ALA A 3 -7.61 -32.86 19.81
CA ALA A 3 -6.25 -32.27 19.84
C ALA A 3 -5.24 -33.01 20.74
N GLN A 4 -5.69 -33.89 21.64
CA GLN A 4 -4.85 -34.54 22.66
C GLN A 4 -4.16 -35.84 22.20
N ARG A 5 -4.39 -36.32 20.97
CA ARG A 5 -3.87 -37.61 20.48
C ARG A 5 -2.86 -37.48 19.33
N ASN A 6 -2.24 -36.33 19.15
CA ASN A 6 -1.17 -36.18 18.17
C ASN A 6 0.19 -36.22 18.90
N PRO A 7 1.02 -37.26 18.76
CA PRO A 7 2.32 -37.37 19.43
C PRO A 7 3.35 -36.31 18.98
N LYS A 8 2.98 -35.44 18.02
CA LYS A 8 3.75 -34.29 17.56
C LYS A 8 3.31 -32.95 18.18
N LEU A 9 2.26 -32.94 19.02
CA LEU A 9 1.75 -31.73 19.67
C LEU A 9 1.95 -31.86 21.18
N VAL A 10 2.73 -30.93 21.74
CA VAL A 10 2.92 -30.74 23.18
C VAL A 10 1.60 -30.23 23.78
N SER A 11 1.20 -30.72 24.95
CA SER A 11 -0.03 -30.25 25.59
C SER A 11 0.12 -28.80 26.09
N ILE A 12 -0.99 -28.06 26.20
CA ILE A 12 -0.96 -26.66 26.69
C ILE A 12 -0.31 -26.54 28.09
N ALA A 13 -0.47 -27.55 28.94
CA ALA A 13 0.14 -27.59 30.27
C ALA A 13 1.67 -27.76 30.20
N GLU A 14 2.15 -28.62 29.29
CA GLU A 14 3.58 -28.80 29.03
C GLU A 14 4.19 -27.56 28.33
N GLU A 15 3.47 -26.89 27.42
CA GLU A 15 3.91 -25.62 26.85
C GLU A 15 4.11 -24.55 27.94
N HIS A 16 3.14 -24.40 28.86
CA HIS A 16 3.27 -23.47 29.98
C HIS A 16 4.44 -23.80 30.93
N ALA A 17 4.86 -25.06 31.03
CA ALA A 17 5.99 -25.47 31.85
C ALA A 17 7.34 -25.30 31.12
N LEU A 18 7.41 -25.63 29.82
CA LEU A 18 8.66 -25.66 29.05
C LEU A 18 9.12 -24.27 28.59
N PHE A 19 8.19 -23.37 28.28
CA PHE A 19 8.51 -22.05 27.74
C PHE A 19 9.23 -21.12 28.71
N PRO A 20 8.82 -21.01 29.99
CA PRO A 20 9.58 -20.27 31.00
C PRO A 20 10.99 -20.82 31.16
N VAL A 21 11.15 -22.14 31.22
CA VAL A 21 12.46 -22.80 31.33
C VAL A 21 13.33 -22.51 30.11
N LEU A 22 12.76 -22.55 28.90
CA LEU A 22 13.48 -22.18 27.68
C LEU A 22 13.90 -20.71 27.71
N GLN A 23 13.05 -19.81 28.20
CA GLN A 23 13.34 -18.39 28.32
C GLN A 23 14.40 -18.06 29.38
N GLU A 24 14.49 -18.86 30.45
CA GLU A 24 15.51 -18.74 31.50
C GLU A 24 16.86 -19.31 31.05
N ARG A 25 16.86 -20.33 30.18
CA ARG A 25 18.08 -21.00 29.71
C ARG A 25 18.64 -20.48 28.39
N LEU A 26 18.10 -19.37 27.86
CA LEU A 26 18.65 -18.75 26.63
C LEU A 26 20.12 -18.36 26.77
N ASP A 27 20.58 -18.12 28.00
CA ASP A 27 21.97 -17.76 28.28
C ASP A 27 22.95 -18.92 28.03
N GLU A 28 22.47 -20.16 28.04
CA GLU A 28 23.26 -21.38 27.79
C GLU A 28 23.31 -21.77 26.31
N VAL A 29 22.67 -21.01 25.42
CA VAL A 29 22.44 -21.41 24.01
C VAL A 29 23.36 -20.62 23.07
N HIS A 30 24.06 -21.34 22.19
CA HIS A 30 24.97 -20.77 21.19
C HIS A 30 24.23 -19.93 20.14
N LEU A 31 24.93 -18.99 19.50
CA LEU A 31 24.33 -18.04 18.57
C LEU A 31 23.60 -18.73 17.41
N GLU A 32 24.17 -19.80 16.84
CA GLU A 32 23.52 -20.55 15.76
C GLU A 32 22.24 -21.28 16.21
N GLN A 33 22.23 -21.77 17.44
CA GLN A 33 21.08 -22.47 18.02
C GLN A 33 19.95 -21.48 18.37
N LEU A 34 20.30 -20.27 18.84
CA LEU A 34 19.35 -19.16 19.01
C LEU A 34 18.66 -18.81 17.69
N ILE A 35 19.42 -18.78 16.58
CA ILE A 35 18.88 -18.53 15.25
C ILE A 35 17.95 -19.66 14.79
N ASP A 36 18.29 -20.92 15.06
CA ASP A 36 17.47 -22.09 14.73
C ASP A 36 16.11 -22.05 15.44
N LEU A 37 16.06 -21.63 16.71
CA LEU A 37 14.82 -21.47 17.48
C LEU A 37 13.84 -20.49 16.81
N VAL A 38 14.35 -19.42 16.19
CA VAL A 38 13.54 -18.44 15.46
C VAL A 38 13.15 -18.94 14.06
N ALA A 39 14.08 -19.58 13.34
CA ALA A 39 13.86 -20.05 11.97
C ALA A 39 12.71 -21.06 11.83
N VAL A 40 12.46 -21.86 12.87
CA VAL A 40 11.35 -22.83 12.96
C VAL A 40 9.96 -22.15 12.99
N GLN A 41 9.87 -20.88 13.36
CA GLN A 41 8.60 -20.15 13.51
C GLN A 41 8.09 -19.51 12.19
N ASP A 42 8.97 -19.05 11.30
CA ASP A 42 8.61 -18.12 10.20
C ASP A 42 8.24 -18.79 8.84
N HIS A 43 7.92 -20.09 8.81
CA HIS A 43 7.63 -20.86 7.57
C HIS A 43 6.35 -20.47 6.80
N THR A 44 5.70 -19.35 7.11
CA THR A 44 4.36 -18.99 6.60
C THR A 44 4.37 -18.04 5.38
N ALA A 45 5.50 -17.44 4.98
CA ALA A 45 5.47 -16.34 3.99
C ALA A 45 6.54 -16.42 2.87
N ASN A 46 6.19 -17.14 1.79
CA ASN A 46 6.89 -17.34 0.51
C ASN A 46 8.04 -18.38 0.51
N PRO A 47 7.91 -19.51 -0.22
CA PRO A 47 9.00 -20.48 -0.42
C PRO A 47 10.19 -19.92 -1.21
N SER A 48 10.05 -18.72 -1.75
CA SER A 48 10.95 -18.15 -2.74
C SER A 48 12.24 -17.54 -2.16
N ILE A 49 12.33 -17.31 -0.85
CA ILE A 49 13.51 -16.73 -0.15
C ILE A 49 14.43 -17.83 0.42
N HIS A 50 14.03 -19.09 0.40
CA HIS A 50 14.84 -20.12 1.03
C HIS A 50 16.13 -20.38 0.25
N PHE A 51 17.23 -20.20 0.98
CA PHE A 51 18.45 -20.95 0.77
C PHE A 51 18.09 -22.41 0.48
N ALA A 52 18.38 -22.88 -0.72
CA ALA A 52 18.24 -24.27 -1.12
C ALA A 52 19.35 -25.15 -0.52
N LEU A 53 19.79 -24.85 0.69
CA LEU A 53 20.72 -25.66 1.47
C LEU A 53 19.94 -26.08 2.74
N ASP A 54 19.57 -27.36 2.78
CA ASP A 54 19.06 -28.14 3.93
C ASP A 54 17.55 -28.24 4.24
N ALA A 55 16.66 -27.51 3.56
CA ALA A 55 15.21 -27.64 3.82
C ALA A 55 14.61 -29.02 3.48
N THR A 56 15.34 -29.90 2.78
CA THR A 56 14.89 -31.26 2.41
C THR A 56 15.29 -32.36 3.40
N ARG A 57 16.08 -32.09 4.45
CA ARG A 57 16.56 -33.15 5.37
C ARG A 57 15.99 -33.15 6.79
N ARG A 58 15.34 -32.09 7.26
CA ARG A 58 14.69 -32.08 8.58
C ARG A 58 13.24 -31.63 8.43
N GLY A 59 12.31 -32.52 8.76
CA GLY A 59 10.88 -32.25 8.67
C GLY A 59 10.52 -30.92 9.32
N SER A 60 9.83 -30.06 8.56
CA SER A 60 9.35 -28.73 8.97
C SER A 60 8.55 -28.80 10.28
N LEU A 61 9.22 -28.59 11.42
CA LEU A 61 8.54 -28.26 12.68
C LEU A 61 8.00 -26.84 12.55
N ARG A 62 6.69 -26.66 12.64
CA ARG A 62 6.03 -25.35 12.73
C ARG A 62 5.37 -25.24 14.09
N TRP A 63 5.40 -24.05 14.67
CA TRP A 63 4.65 -23.78 15.89
C TRP A 63 3.15 -23.71 15.55
N PRO A 64 2.27 -24.24 16.40
CA PRO A 64 0.84 -23.99 16.27
C PRO A 64 0.55 -22.47 16.38
N PRO A 65 -0.39 -21.91 15.60
CA PRO A 65 -0.72 -20.47 15.65
C PRO A 65 -1.11 -19.97 17.05
N ALA A 66 -1.70 -20.85 17.88
CA ALA A 66 -2.05 -20.53 19.26
C ALA A 66 -0.82 -20.38 20.17
N THR A 67 0.21 -21.20 19.98
CA THR A 67 1.48 -21.16 20.71
C THR A 67 2.30 -19.93 20.29
N GLU A 68 2.31 -19.62 18.99
CA GLU A 68 2.94 -18.40 18.45
C GLU A 68 2.31 -17.12 19.03
N ALA A 69 0.98 -17.07 19.12
CA ALA A 69 0.26 -15.93 19.69
C ALA A 69 0.56 -15.71 21.19
N ARG A 70 0.75 -16.80 21.96
CA ARG A 70 0.98 -16.72 23.42
C ARG A 70 2.42 -16.38 23.79
N TYR A 71 3.40 -17.00 23.12
CA TYR A 71 4.81 -16.91 23.54
C TYR A 71 5.77 -16.44 22.45
N GLY A 72 5.36 -16.49 21.17
CA GLY A 72 6.24 -16.27 20.04
C GLY A 72 6.87 -14.88 20.03
N ALA A 73 6.09 -13.83 20.31
CA ALA A 73 6.60 -12.46 20.32
C ALA A 73 7.62 -12.20 21.45
N ALA A 74 7.29 -12.61 22.67
CA ALA A 74 8.16 -12.41 23.84
C ALA A 74 9.46 -13.21 23.75
N LEU A 75 9.39 -14.45 23.27
CA LEU A 75 10.57 -15.29 23.07
C LEU A 75 11.48 -14.73 21.97
N LYS A 76 10.92 -14.34 20.81
CA LYS A 76 11.69 -13.70 19.72
C LYS A 76 12.41 -12.45 20.21
N ASP A 77 11.77 -11.67 21.08
CA ASP A 77 12.37 -10.48 21.65
C ASP A 77 13.56 -10.82 22.57
N ARG A 78 13.41 -11.78 23.50
CA ARG A 78 14.53 -12.23 24.35
C ARG A 78 15.68 -12.85 23.56
N ILE A 79 15.37 -13.65 22.53
CA ILE A 79 16.40 -14.22 21.65
C ILE A 79 17.16 -13.09 20.93
N ARG A 80 16.47 -12.06 20.42
CA ARG A 80 17.13 -10.89 19.80
C ARG A 80 18.08 -10.20 20.77
N ASP A 81 17.62 -9.95 21.99
CA ASP A 81 18.41 -9.22 22.99
C ASP A 81 19.63 -10.05 23.41
N ARG A 82 19.47 -11.37 23.57
CA ARG A 82 20.58 -12.28 23.79
C ARG A 82 21.59 -12.29 22.63
N MET A 83 21.12 -12.34 21.39
CA MET A 83 21.99 -12.22 20.21
C MET A 83 22.74 -10.88 20.19
N ALA A 84 22.07 -9.78 20.58
CA ALA A 84 22.70 -8.47 20.67
C ALA A 84 23.80 -8.43 21.73
N GLN A 85 23.59 -9.02 22.90
CA GLN A 85 24.61 -9.13 23.96
C GLN A 85 25.87 -9.86 23.47
N VAL A 86 25.69 -11.00 22.78
CA VAL A 86 26.82 -11.75 22.18
C VAL A 86 27.58 -10.89 21.17
N LEU A 87 26.88 -10.13 20.33
CA LEU A 87 27.50 -9.25 19.33
C LEU A 87 28.26 -8.07 19.98
N VAL A 88 27.72 -7.48 21.05
CA VAL A 88 28.41 -6.40 21.80
C VAL A 88 29.67 -6.95 22.49
N ALA A 89 29.57 -8.10 23.16
CA ALA A 89 30.72 -8.75 23.79
C ALA A 89 31.82 -9.10 22.77
N ALA A 90 31.43 -9.57 21.57
CA ALA A 90 32.38 -9.82 20.49
C ALA A 90 33.06 -8.52 20.00
N ALA A 91 32.35 -7.39 19.98
CA ALA A 91 32.90 -6.11 19.55
C ALA A 91 33.92 -5.59 20.57
N GLU A 92 33.62 -5.70 21.86
CA GLU A 92 34.54 -5.36 22.94
C GLU A 92 35.81 -6.23 22.91
N GLN A 93 35.67 -7.54 22.68
CA GLN A 93 36.82 -8.43 22.53
C GLN A 93 37.70 -8.03 21.35
N GLN A 94 37.11 -7.73 20.19
CA GLN A 94 37.85 -7.25 19.03
C GLN A 94 38.53 -5.90 19.28
N GLN A 95 37.89 -4.99 20.03
CA GLN A 95 38.47 -3.69 20.36
C GLN A 95 39.61 -3.83 21.38
N ARG A 96 39.50 -4.75 22.34
CA ARG A 96 40.59 -5.09 23.28
C ARG A 96 41.77 -5.70 22.53
N GLN A 97 41.54 -6.68 21.66
CA GLN A 97 42.59 -7.25 20.80
C GLN A 97 43.26 -6.16 19.95
N ARG A 98 42.49 -5.28 19.31
CA ARG A 98 43.06 -4.15 18.56
C ARG A 98 43.81 -3.17 19.44
N ARG A 99 43.38 -2.91 20.67
CA ARG A 99 44.11 -2.05 21.61
C ARG A 99 45.39 -2.71 22.11
N GLU A 100 45.41 -4.03 22.25
CA GLU A 100 46.61 -4.82 22.54
C GLU A 100 47.57 -4.83 21.34
N ASP A 101 47.04 -4.89 20.11
CA ASP A 101 47.81 -4.78 18.85
C ASP A 101 48.30 -3.33 18.58
N LEU A 102 47.53 -2.32 19.01
CA LEU A 102 47.81 -0.88 18.86
C LEU A 102 48.45 -0.25 20.11
N ALA A 103 48.78 -1.01 21.14
CA ALA A 103 49.54 -0.56 22.32
C ALA A 103 51.02 -0.25 21.99
N ALA A 104 51.24 0.30 20.80
CA ALA A 104 52.39 1.10 20.42
C ALA A 104 52.05 2.60 20.24
N GLU A 105 50.80 3.07 20.33
CA GLU A 105 50.50 4.52 20.43
C GLU A 105 49.09 4.84 20.98
N GLU A 106 49.01 5.86 21.82
CA GLU A 106 47.96 6.16 22.81
C GLU A 106 46.54 6.53 22.28
N PRO A 107 45.49 6.42 23.12
CA PRO A 107 44.10 6.65 22.73
C PRO A 107 43.59 8.07 23.05
N SER A 108 42.65 8.57 22.24
CA SER A 108 41.76 9.69 22.58
C SER A 108 40.29 9.23 22.54
N ALA A 109 39.52 9.74 23.51
CA ALA A 109 38.12 9.40 23.80
C ALA A 109 37.11 10.05 22.84
N ALA A 110 35.93 9.42 22.73
CA ALA A 110 34.64 10.09 22.58
C ALA A 110 33.51 9.16 23.05
N ASP A 111 32.63 9.73 23.86
CA ASP A 111 31.41 9.15 24.44
C ASP A 111 30.25 9.20 23.44
N ASP A 112 29.47 8.13 23.38
CA ASP A 112 28.04 8.09 23.04
C ASP A 112 27.52 6.71 23.46
N ALA A 113 26.73 6.64 24.54
CA ALA A 113 26.29 5.38 25.12
C ALA A 113 25.33 4.62 24.17
N PRO A 114 25.67 3.39 23.72
CA PRO A 114 24.79 2.60 22.86
C PRO A 114 23.60 2.04 23.65
N ILE A 115 22.44 1.90 22.97
CA ILE A 115 21.18 1.36 23.51
C ILE A 115 21.35 -0.06 24.09
N TYR A 116 22.35 -0.83 23.61
CA TYR A 116 22.79 -2.08 24.22
C TYR A 116 24.00 -1.82 25.13
N ALA A 117 23.83 -0.99 26.15
CA ALA A 117 24.80 -0.92 27.23
C ALA A 117 24.67 -2.21 28.06
N PRO A 118 25.78 -2.84 28.48
CA PRO A 118 25.68 -3.93 29.44
C PRO A 118 25.02 -3.33 30.70
N THR A 119 23.81 -3.77 31.03
CA THR A 119 23.33 -3.63 32.39
C THR A 119 24.39 -4.32 33.24
N ALA A 120 25.16 -3.54 34.00
CA ALA A 120 25.93 -4.06 35.10
C ALA A 120 24.95 -4.93 35.89
N ALA A 121 25.15 -6.24 35.81
CA ALA A 121 24.33 -7.20 36.51
C ALA A 121 24.21 -6.70 37.94
N ALA A 122 22.97 -6.56 38.42
CA ALA A 122 22.70 -6.26 39.80
C ALA A 122 23.64 -7.12 40.65
N ALA A 123 24.55 -6.45 41.36
CA ALA A 123 25.50 -7.07 42.24
C ALA A 123 24.72 -7.86 43.29
N GLY A 124 24.53 -9.16 43.04
CA GLY A 124 23.63 -9.98 43.86
C GLY A 124 23.33 -11.40 43.34
N SER A 125 23.92 -11.87 42.24
CA SER A 125 23.77 -13.27 41.84
C SER A 125 25.13 -13.88 41.51
N THR A 126 25.49 -14.90 42.29
CA THR A 126 26.64 -15.80 42.09
C THR A 126 26.41 -16.74 40.90
N ALA A 127 26.24 -16.19 39.70
CA ALA A 127 26.15 -16.98 38.47
C ALA A 127 27.56 -17.19 37.87
N SER A 128 27.86 -18.42 37.47
CA SER A 128 29.08 -18.74 36.71
C SER A 128 29.24 -17.79 35.53
N PRO A 129 30.45 -17.30 35.23
CA PRO A 129 30.65 -16.36 34.14
C PRO A 129 30.21 -17.00 32.83
N ASP A 130 29.39 -16.26 32.09
CA ASP A 130 28.79 -16.70 30.84
C ASP A 130 29.88 -17.07 29.81
N ALA A 131 30.06 -18.37 29.60
CA ALA A 131 31.12 -18.90 28.74
C ALA A 131 30.96 -18.50 27.27
N ILE A 132 29.74 -18.19 26.84
CA ILE A 132 29.43 -17.74 25.47
C ILE A 132 29.86 -16.28 25.30
N LEU A 133 29.55 -15.42 26.28
CA LEU A 133 30.03 -14.03 26.25
C LEU A 133 31.56 -13.94 26.37
N LEU A 134 32.18 -14.83 27.15
CA LEU A 134 33.64 -14.94 27.24
C LEU A 134 34.31 -15.39 25.93
N ASN A 135 33.60 -16.12 25.06
CA ASN A 135 34.10 -16.58 23.76
C ASN A 135 33.33 -15.96 22.57
N ALA A 136 32.71 -14.80 22.77
CA ALA A 136 31.76 -14.22 21.82
C ALA A 136 32.36 -14.01 20.41
N SER A 137 33.64 -13.67 20.31
CA SER A 137 34.36 -13.56 19.02
C SER A 137 34.37 -14.84 18.18
N ARG A 138 34.27 -16.02 18.80
CA ARG A 138 34.18 -17.33 18.10
C ARG A 138 32.75 -17.64 17.64
N GLU A 139 31.75 -17.10 18.32
CA GLU A 139 30.33 -17.27 17.98
C GLU A 139 29.93 -16.46 16.75
N VAL A 140 30.50 -15.25 16.59
CA VAL A 140 30.15 -14.31 15.51
C VAL A 140 30.87 -14.69 14.21
N THR A 141 30.38 -15.75 13.55
CA THR A 141 30.86 -16.18 12.23
C THR A 141 30.12 -15.47 11.09
N PRO A 142 30.69 -15.42 9.86
CA PRO A 142 30.00 -14.85 8.69
C PRO A 142 28.64 -15.51 8.43
N SER A 143 28.57 -16.83 8.62
CA SER A 143 27.35 -17.63 8.49
C SER A 143 26.32 -17.23 9.54
N ALA A 144 26.72 -17.16 10.82
CA ALA A 144 25.84 -16.76 11.91
C ALA A 144 25.28 -15.35 11.69
N VAL A 145 26.10 -14.39 11.27
CA VAL A 145 25.70 -13.01 10.95
C VAL A 145 24.69 -12.97 9.80
N LEU A 146 24.96 -13.69 8.70
CA LEU A 146 24.08 -13.74 7.54
C LEU A 146 22.72 -14.36 7.91
N ARG A 147 22.74 -15.48 8.64
CA ARG A 147 21.53 -16.17 9.09
C ARG A 147 20.74 -15.30 10.06
N ALA A 148 21.39 -14.66 11.03
CA ALA A 148 20.78 -13.71 11.96
C ALA A 148 20.05 -12.58 11.24
N MET A 149 20.68 -11.93 10.25
CA MET A 149 20.01 -10.88 9.46
C MET A 149 18.77 -11.41 8.74
N CYS A 150 18.88 -12.59 8.11
CA CYS A 150 17.81 -13.14 7.29
C CYS A 150 16.62 -13.64 8.13
N THR A 151 16.86 -14.34 9.24
CA THR A 151 15.82 -14.90 10.10
C THR A 151 15.13 -13.80 10.90
N MET A 152 15.88 -12.93 11.55
CA MET A 152 15.30 -11.84 12.34
C MET A 152 14.58 -10.82 11.44
N GLY A 153 15.00 -10.67 10.17
CA GLY A 153 14.33 -9.75 9.24
C GLY A 153 12.94 -10.20 8.80
N LEU A 154 12.59 -11.47 8.98
CA LEU A 154 11.26 -12.00 8.72
C LEU A 154 10.28 -11.67 9.85
N SER A 155 10.77 -11.51 11.07
CA SER A 155 9.98 -11.31 12.28
C SER A 155 10.02 -9.89 12.86
N ALA A 156 10.97 -9.06 12.41
CA ALA A 156 11.17 -7.70 12.92
C ALA A 156 10.11 -6.69 12.45
N GLY A 157 9.85 -5.70 13.31
CA GLY A 157 9.05 -4.52 13.01
C GLY A 157 9.90 -3.25 12.99
N ARG A 158 9.28 -2.09 12.76
CA ARG A 158 9.97 -0.79 12.78
C ARG A 158 10.20 -0.28 14.22
N ARG A 159 10.50 -1.17 15.17
CA ARG A 159 10.68 -0.83 16.60
C ARG A 159 12.11 -0.31 16.83
N LYS A 160 12.31 0.58 17.80
CA LYS A 160 13.63 1.15 18.14
C LYS A 160 14.70 0.06 18.36
N ARG A 161 14.34 -1.00 19.08
CA ARG A 161 15.16 -2.20 19.32
C ARG A 161 15.51 -3.00 18.06
N ASP A 162 14.57 -3.14 17.13
CA ASP A 162 14.84 -3.83 15.86
C ASP A 162 15.88 -3.02 15.07
N VAL A 163 15.72 -1.70 14.99
CA VAL A 163 16.68 -0.81 14.31
C VAL A 163 18.08 -0.90 14.93
N ALA A 164 18.18 -0.88 16.27
CA ALA A 164 19.44 -1.01 16.98
C ALA A 164 20.13 -2.35 16.70
N PHE A 165 19.36 -3.46 16.77
CA PHE A 165 19.86 -4.79 16.45
C PHE A 165 20.39 -4.89 15.02
N PHE A 166 19.62 -4.43 14.02
CA PHE A 166 20.06 -4.46 12.63
C PHE A 166 21.23 -3.52 12.33
N SER A 167 21.39 -2.44 13.08
CA SER A 167 22.60 -1.61 13.01
C SER A 167 23.84 -2.37 13.49
N LEU A 168 23.71 -3.09 14.62
CA LEU A 168 24.79 -3.88 15.20
C LEU A 168 25.17 -5.07 14.31
N VAL A 169 24.20 -5.90 13.91
CA VAL A 169 24.47 -7.03 12.99
C VAL A 169 24.94 -6.51 11.62
N GLY A 170 24.43 -5.36 11.19
CA GLY A 170 24.81 -4.72 9.94
C GLY A 170 26.30 -4.33 9.87
N SER A 171 26.92 -3.93 10.99
CA SER A 171 28.36 -3.62 11.02
C SER A 171 29.20 -4.88 10.82
N TYR A 172 28.85 -5.98 11.48
CA TYR A 172 29.47 -7.29 11.27
C TYR A 172 29.27 -7.83 9.86
N PHE A 173 28.08 -7.62 9.28
CA PHE A 173 27.83 -8.01 7.89
C PHE A 173 28.75 -7.27 6.93
N LEU A 174 28.98 -5.98 7.14
CA LEU A 174 29.93 -5.20 6.34
C LEU A 174 31.37 -5.65 6.56
N PHE A 175 31.75 -5.99 7.80
CA PHE A 175 33.05 -6.55 8.11
C PHE A 175 33.31 -7.86 7.32
N TYR A 176 32.31 -8.74 7.24
CA TYR A 176 32.41 -10.01 6.52
C TYR A 176 32.02 -9.96 5.05
N ILE A 177 31.78 -8.78 4.45
CA ILE A 177 31.17 -8.67 3.11
C ILE A 177 31.95 -9.39 1.99
N ASN A 178 33.27 -9.47 2.14
CA ASN A 178 34.14 -10.14 1.17
C ASN A 178 34.14 -11.68 1.30
N GLN A 179 33.67 -12.20 2.43
CA GLN A 179 33.59 -13.63 2.71
C GLN A 179 32.31 -14.26 2.13
N TYR A 180 31.27 -13.46 1.87
CA TYR A 180 30.07 -13.91 1.17
C TYR A 180 30.38 -14.17 -0.31
N LYS A 181 30.10 -15.40 -0.74
CA LYS A 181 30.46 -15.93 -2.07
C LYS A 181 29.26 -16.11 -2.98
N HIS A 182 28.02 -16.07 -2.47
CA HIS A 182 26.84 -16.19 -3.31
C HIS A 182 26.07 -14.88 -3.33
N PRO A 183 25.66 -14.38 -4.51
CA PRO A 183 25.05 -13.06 -4.58
C PRO A 183 23.59 -13.09 -4.08
N THR A 184 22.97 -14.27 -4.05
CA THR A 184 21.67 -14.53 -3.43
C THR A 184 21.68 -14.26 -1.93
N GLU A 185 22.81 -14.46 -1.25
CA GLU A 185 23.00 -14.17 0.18
C GLU A 185 22.83 -12.67 0.43
N LEU A 186 23.52 -11.86 -0.36
CA LEU A 186 23.47 -10.39 -0.27
C LEU A 186 22.05 -9.86 -0.56
N ILE A 187 21.36 -10.45 -1.55
CA ILE A 187 19.98 -10.07 -1.89
C ILE A 187 18.99 -10.55 -0.82
N GLY A 188 19.27 -11.68 -0.18
CA GLY A 188 18.52 -12.19 0.97
C GLY A 188 18.50 -11.17 2.10
N VAL A 189 19.66 -10.61 2.44
CA VAL A 189 19.79 -9.54 3.44
C VAL A 189 19.01 -8.29 3.07
N LEU A 190 19.11 -7.82 1.82
CA LEU A 190 18.29 -6.69 1.35
C LEU A 190 16.78 -6.97 1.48
N THR A 191 16.37 -8.21 1.24
CA THR A 191 14.96 -8.63 1.37
C THR A 191 14.52 -8.67 2.82
N ALA A 192 15.40 -9.15 3.70
CA ALA A 192 15.17 -9.22 5.14
C ALA A 192 15.02 -7.83 5.75
N LEU A 193 15.94 -6.91 5.46
CA LEU A 193 15.86 -5.50 5.90
C LEU A 193 14.57 -4.82 5.42
N LYS A 194 14.15 -5.11 4.19
CA LYS A 194 12.93 -4.55 3.62
C LYS A 194 11.68 -5.05 4.34
N ARG A 195 11.63 -6.34 4.67
CA ARG A 195 10.54 -6.94 5.46
C ARG A 195 10.50 -6.36 6.87
N ALA A 196 11.67 -6.22 7.50
CA ALA A 196 11.85 -5.55 8.80
C ALA A 196 11.52 -4.05 8.77
N LYS A 197 11.41 -3.45 7.58
CA LYS A 197 11.25 -2.00 7.36
C LYS A 197 12.37 -1.15 7.97
N VAL A 198 13.55 -1.76 8.15
CA VAL A 198 14.76 -1.09 8.62
C VAL A 198 15.45 -0.45 7.42
N LEU A 199 15.79 0.83 7.54
CA LEU A 199 16.48 1.56 6.49
C LEU A 199 18.00 1.38 6.67
N PRO A 200 18.70 0.66 5.77
CA PRO A 200 20.14 0.53 5.85
C PRO A 200 20.84 1.87 5.55
N SER A 201 22.07 2.03 6.04
CA SER A 201 22.88 3.20 5.71
C SER A 201 23.28 3.20 4.22
N PRO A 202 23.54 4.39 3.62
CA PRO A 202 24.02 4.47 2.24
C PRO A 202 25.30 3.66 2.01
N LYS A 203 26.25 3.71 2.96
CA LYS A 203 27.49 2.92 2.93
C LYS A 203 27.22 1.41 2.86
N PHE A 204 26.18 0.94 3.57
CA PHE A 204 25.80 -0.47 3.56
C PHE A 204 25.28 -0.91 2.18
N LEU A 205 24.38 -0.10 1.61
CA LEU A 205 23.87 -0.32 0.26
C LEU A 205 24.99 -0.26 -0.77
N ASP A 206 25.94 0.65 -0.58
CA ASP A 206 27.06 0.82 -1.50
C ASP A 206 27.98 -0.39 -1.54
N ALA A 207 28.28 -0.96 -0.37
CA ALA A 207 29.12 -2.13 -0.26
C ALA A 207 28.48 -3.35 -0.93
N ILE A 208 27.17 -3.55 -0.75
CA ILE A 208 26.42 -4.60 -1.46
C ILE A 208 26.42 -4.35 -2.97
N GLY A 209 26.12 -3.13 -3.40
CA GLY A 209 26.05 -2.77 -4.81
C GLY A 209 27.36 -2.96 -5.57
N ARG A 210 28.51 -2.72 -4.92
CA ARG A 210 29.86 -3.00 -5.47
C ARG A 210 30.20 -4.50 -5.45
N ARG A 211 29.73 -5.23 -4.44
CA ARG A 211 30.03 -6.66 -4.29
C ARG A 211 29.24 -7.54 -5.27
N LEU A 212 28.00 -7.16 -5.59
CA LEU A 212 27.12 -7.93 -6.48
C LEU A 212 27.76 -8.28 -7.84
N PRO A 213 28.32 -7.33 -8.62
CA PRO A 213 29.00 -7.64 -9.88
C PRO A 213 30.21 -8.58 -9.72
N VAL A 214 30.96 -8.44 -8.63
CA VAL A 214 32.17 -9.25 -8.35
C VAL A 214 31.78 -10.70 -8.14
N VAL A 215 30.76 -10.94 -7.32
CA VAL A 215 30.30 -12.29 -6.98
C VAL A 215 29.57 -12.95 -8.15
N ASN A 216 28.86 -12.17 -8.96
CA ASN A 216 28.17 -12.65 -10.16
C ASN A 216 29.10 -13.31 -11.19
N LYS A 217 30.38 -12.92 -11.23
CA LYS A 217 31.38 -13.54 -12.13
C LYS A 217 31.58 -15.04 -11.85
N LYS A 218 31.44 -15.46 -10.59
CA LYS A 218 31.58 -16.87 -10.17
C LYS A 218 30.24 -17.60 -10.11
N HIS A 219 29.19 -16.89 -9.70
CA HIS A 219 27.84 -17.44 -9.59
C HIS A 219 26.86 -16.51 -10.31
N ARG A 220 26.54 -16.84 -11.57
CA ARG A 220 25.64 -16.04 -12.42
C ARG A 220 24.28 -15.88 -11.74
N LEU A 221 23.82 -14.65 -11.64
CA LEU A 221 22.60 -14.26 -10.96
C LEU A 221 21.41 -14.48 -11.91
N SER A 222 20.39 -15.22 -11.46
CA SER A 222 19.20 -15.43 -12.29
C SER A 222 18.35 -14.15 -12.41
N PRO A 223 17.53 -14.01 -13.47
CA PRO A 223 16.67 -12.84 -13.67
C PRO A 223 15.79 -12.53 -12.45
N LEU A 224 15.26 -13.58 -11.80
CA LEU A 224 14.42 -13.45 -10.61
C LEU A 224 15.15 -12.76 -9.45
N TRP A 225 16.40 -13.16 -9.20
CA TRP A 225 17.21 -12.55 -8.15
C TRP A 225 17.63 -11.13 -8.53
N SER A 226 17.90 -10.86 -9.81
CA SER A 226 18.25 -9.52 -10.30
C SER A 226 17.10 -8.54 -10.04
N TYR A 227 15.88 -8.97 -10.41
CA TYR A 227 14.66 -8.25 -10.15
C TYR A 227 14.46 -7.95 -8.65
N ARG A 228 14.66 -8.95 -7.78
CA ARG A 228 14.52 -8.75 -6.33
C ARG A 228 15.52 -7.74 -5.80
N ALA A 229 16.78 -7.83 -6.23
CA ALA A 229 17.81 -6.88 -5.87
C ALA A 229 17.38 -5.45 -6.26
N MET A 230 16.96 -5.24 -7.52
CA MET A 230 16.50 -3.94 -8.00
C MET A 230 15.30 -3.39 -7.21
N VAL A 231 14.30 -4.24 -6.95
CA VAL A 231 13.09 -3.86 -6.20
C VAL A 231 13.38 -3.56 -4.72
N ASN A 232 14.39 -4.19 -4.13
CA ASN A 232 14.82 -3.89 -2.77
C ASN A 232 15.64 -2.60 -2.72
N LEU A 233 16.63 -2.44 -3.60
CA LEU A 233 17.41 -1.20 -3.73
C LEU A 233 16.50 0.00 -3.99
N SER A 234 15.48 -0.16 -4.87
CA SER A 234 14.54 0.90 -5.20
C SER A 234 13.64 1.26 -4.01
N TYR A 235 13.26 0.27 -3.20
CA TYR A 235 12.52 0.51 -1.96
C TYR A 235 13.35 1.34 -0.96
N PHE A 236 14.65 1.11 -0.89
CA PHE A 236 15.57 1.89 -0.05
C PHE A 236 16.02 3.21 -0.67
N LYS A 237 15.50 3.59 -1.84
CA LYS A 237 15.91 4.79 -2.59
C LYS A 237 17.43 4.85 -2.85
N CYS A 238 18.07 3.69 -3.02
CA CYS A 238 19.47 3.61 -3.40
C CYS A 238 19.69 4.29 -4.76
N ASN A 239 20.65 5.19 -4.88
CA ASN A 239 20.91 5.99 -6.08
C ASN A 239 22.07 5.44 -6.96
N GLN A 240 22.50 4.20 -6.73
CA GLN A 240 23.63 3.60 -7.44
C GLN A 240 23.29 3.12 -8.85
N MET A 241 23.42 4.01 -9.84
CA MET A 241 23.02 3.71 -11.22
C MET A 241 23.80 2.55 -11.85
N ASN A 242 25.09 2.41 -11.51
CA ASN A 242 25.91 1.30 -12.02
C ASN A 242 25.38 -0.07 -11.59
N THR A 243 24.89 -0.19 -10.35
CA THR A 243 24.31 -1.44 -9.85
C THR A 243 22.98 -1.74 -10.54
N TYR A 244 22.12 -0.73 -10.76
CA TYR A 244 20.89 -0.92 -11.52
C TYR A 244 21.15 -1.35 -12.96
N ARG A 245 22.09 -0.68 -13.64
CA ARG A 245 22.49 -1.04 -15.00
C ARG A 245 23.00 -2.47 -15.08
N PHE A 246 23.91 -2.86 -14.20
CA PHE A 246 24.40 -4.24 -14.11
C PHE A 246 23.26 -5.28 -13.92
N LEU A 247 22.34 -5.03 -12.99
CA LEU A 247 21.23 -5.95 -12.72
C LEU A 247 20.24 -6.02 -13.89
N ALA A 248 20.00 -4.88 -14.55
CA ALA A 248 19.13 -4.78 -15.72
C ALA A 248 19.73 -5.49 -16.92
N ASP A 249 21.00 -5.21 -17.24
CA ASP A 249 21.75 -5.84 -18.34
C ASP A 249 21.80 -7.36 -18.15
N ASN A 250 22.16 -7.84 -16.95
CA ASN A 250 22.18 -9.27 -16.66
C ASN A 250 20.81 -9.94 -16.83
N THR A 251 19.72 -9.22 -16.59
CA THR A 251 18.35 -9.70 -16.79
C THR A 251 18.00 -9.73 -18.27
N CYS A 252 18.23 -8.63 -18.99
CA CYS A 252 17.94 -8.50 -20.42
C CYS A 252 18.69 -9.53 -21.25
N THR A 253 20.01 -9.65 -21.06
CA THR A 253 20.83 -10.58 -21.83
C THR A 253 20.34 -12.02 -21.70
N GLN A 254 19.95 -12.46 -20.49
CA GLN A 254 19.41 -13.81 -20.28
C GLN A 254 18.03 -14.02 -20.92
N ILE A 255 17.17 -13.00 -20.92
CA ILE A 255 15.86 -13.09 -21.58
C ILE A 255 16.04 -13.11 -23.09
N GLU A 256 16.94 -12.28 -23.63
CA GLU A 256 17.26 -12.21 -25.05
C GLU A 256 17.89 -13.51 -25.57
N GLU A 257 18.84 -14.10 -24.83
CA GLU A 257 19.42 -15.42 -25.12
C GLU A 257 18.30 -16.47 -25.33
N ARG A 258 17.35 -16.55 -24.41
CA ARG A 258 16.23 -17.51 -24.48
C ARG A 258 15.22 -17.18 -25.57
N LEU A 259 14.97 -15.91 -25.84
CA LEU A 259 14.11 -15.48 -26.95
C LEU A 259 14.73 -15.85 -28.30
N GLN A 260 16.05 -15.71 -28.44
CA GLN A 260 16.78 -16.12 -29.64
C GLN A 260 16.77 -17.64 -29.81
N GLU A 261 16.90 -18.41 -28.72
CA GLU A 261 16.76 -19.87 -28.74
C GLU A 261 15.35 -20.30 -29.14
N GLU A 262 14.31 -19.67 -28.60
CA GLU A 262 12.93 -19.95 -28.97
C GLU A 262 12.65 -19.59 -30.44
N ALA A 263 13.16 -18.44 -30.92
CA ALA A 263 13.00 -18.00 -32.30
C ALA A 263 13.64 -18.97 -33.32
N LYS A 264 14.67 -19.74 -32.92
CA LYS A 264 15.23 -20.81 -33.75
C LYS A 264 14.32 -22.04 -33.84
N GLN A 265 13.50 -22.28 -32.82
CA GLN A 265 12.62 -23.45 -32.73
C GLN A 265 11.22 -23.18 -33.27
N ARG A 266 10.74 -21.94 -33.18
CA ARG A 266 9.42 -21.50 -33.64
C ARG A 266 9.51 -20.10 -34.23
N PRO A 267 8.85 -19.83 -35.38
CA PRO A 267 8.68 -18.46 -35.82
C PRO A 267 7.88 -17.68 -34.76
N VAL A 268 8.34 -16.48 -34.44
CA VAL A 268 7.69 -15.59 -33.46
C VAL A 268 6.27 -15.29 -33.93
N GLU A 269 5.25 -15.69 -33.16
CA GLU A 269 3.88 -15.20 -33.35
C GLU A 269 3.88 -13.70 -33.13
N ARG A 270 3.74 -12.93 -34.21
CA ARG A 270 3.68 -11.46 -34.21
C ARG A 270 2.26 -10.92 -34.21
N ALA A 271 1.26 -11.79 -34.35
CA ALA A 271 -0.13 -11.38 -34.34
C ALA A 271 -0.60 -11.12 -32.91
N PRO A 272 -1.41 -10.07 -32.67
CA PRO A 272 -2.11 -9.94 -31.40
C PRO A 272 -2.99 -11.18 -31.19
N PRO A 273 -3.19 -11.59 -29.93
CA PRO A 273 -4.08 -12.71 -29.64
C PRO A 273 -5.49 -12.42 -30.15
N ASP A 274 -6.17 -13.44 -30.64
CA ASP A 274 -7.57 -13.34 -31.05
C ASP A 274 -8.45 -13.07 -29.82
N TYR A 275 -8.72 -11.79 -29.59
CA TYR A 275 -9.47 -11.33 -28.43
C TYR A 275 -10.93 -11.82 -28.46
N GLU A 276 -11.51 -12.01 -29.64
CA GLU A 276 -12.90 -12.42 -29.79
C GLU A 276 -13.09 -13.84 -29.25
N THR A 277 -12.28 -14.80 -29.71
CA THR A 277 -12.33 -16.17 -29.19
C THR A 277 -11.90 -16.26 -27.73
N LEU A 278 -10.88 -15.50 -27.32
CA LEU A 278 -10.41 -15.50 -25.94
C LEU A 278 -11.41 -14.93 -24.94
N PHE A 279 -12.23 -13.94 -25.32
CA PHE A 279 -13.18 -13.33 -24.40
C PHE A 279 -14.57 -13.94 -24.45
N THR A 280 -14.92 -14.68 -25.50
CA THR A 280 -16.21 -15.39 -25.60
C THR A 280 -16.17 -16.81 -25.02
N ASP A 281 -15.05 -17.53 -25.10
CA ASP A 281 -14.90 -18.87 -24.55
C ASP A 281 -14.02 -18.91 -23.27
N ASP A 282 -14.64 -19.28 -22.16
CA ASP A 282 -13.97 -19.45 -20.87
C ASP A 282 -12.87 -20.52 -20.90
N ARG A 283 -13.07 -21.61 -21.64
CA ARG A 283 -12.10 -22.71 -21.73
C ARG A 283 -10.89 -22.31 -22.57
N ALA A 284 -11.13 -21.70 -23.73
CA ALA A 284 -10.06 -21.14 -24.57
C ALA A 284 -9.20 -20.14 -23.79
N PHE A 285 -9.83 -19.25 -23.02
CA PHE A 285 -9.11 -18.28 -22.18
C PHE A 285 -8.22 -18.94 -21.12
N VAL A 286 -8.74 -19.91 -20.38
CA VAL A 286 -7.98 -20.58 -19.32
C VAL A 286 -6.80 -21.37 -19.92
N ALA A 287 -7.03 -22.08 -21.02
CA ALA A 287 -5.99 -22.81 -21.74
C ALA A 287 -4.90 -21.87 -22.27
N ALA A 288 -5.28 -20.81 -22.98
CA ALA A 288 -4.35 -19.81 -23.51
C ALA A 288 -3.57 -19.10 -22.38
N LYS A 289 -4.25 -18.74 -21.29
CA LYS A 289 -3.62 -18.16 -20.10
C LYS A 289 -2.56 -19.09 -19.53
N GLN A 290 -2.87 -20.37 -19.36
CA GLN A 290 -1.94 -21.33 -18.79
C GLN A 290 -0.72 -21.53 -19.69
N GLN A 291 -0.93 -21.70 -20.99
CA GLN A 291 0.12 -21.84 -21.98
C GLN A 291 1.04 -20.61 -22.03
N GLN A 292 0.46 -19.40 -22.14
CA GLN A 292 1.22 -18.16 -22.25
C GLN A 292 1.97 -17.82 -20.95
N LEU A 293 1.37 -18.09 -19.78
CA LEU A 293 2.06 -17.90 -18.49
C LEU A 293 3.21 -18.90 -18.28
N GLN A 294 3.06 -20.14 -18.74
CA GLN A 294 4.15 -21.13 -18.70
C GLN A 294 5.30 -20.71 -19.61
N ARG A 295 5.00 -20.31 -20.85
CA ARG A 295 5.98 -19.76 -21.80
C ARG A 295 6.68 -18.53 -21.22
N PHE A 296 5.91 -17.59 -20.68
CA PHE A 296 6.42 -16.38 -20.04
C PHE A 296 7.39 -16.69 -18.89
N THR A 297 7.02 -17.63 -18.01
CA THR A 297 7.86 -18.05 -16.88
C THR A 297 9.15 -18.71 -17.35
N HIS A 298 9.08 -19.55 -18.38
CA HIS A 298 10.24 -20.19 -19.00
C HIS A 298 11.23 -19.15 -19.56
N LEU A 299 10.73 -18.19 -20.34
CA LEU A 299 11.56 -17.16 -20.97
C LEU A 299 12.16 -16.18 -19.96
N THR A 300 11.35 -15.70 -19.01
CA THR A 300 11.77 -14.60 -18.11
C THR A 300 12.32 -15.05 -16.76
N SER A 301 12.13 -16.31 -16.37
CA SER A 301 12.30 -16.79 -15.00
C SER A 301 11.48 -16.03 -13.95
N PHE A 302 10.47 -15.24 -14.36
CA PHE A 302 9.55 -14.59 -13.43
C PHE A 302 8.30 -15.44 -13.23
N ASP A 303 8.02 -15.78 -11.97
CA ASP A 303 6.85 -16.61 -11.60
C ASP A 303 5.50 -15.94 -11.92
N ARG A 304 5.48 -14.61 -12.10
CA ARG A 304 4.24 -13.83 -12.30
C ARG A 304 4.50 -12.63 -13.21
N LEU A 305 3.57 -12.34 -14.12
CA LEU A 305 3.54 -11.11 -14.94
C LEU A 305 3.64 -9.82 -14.11
N SER A 306 3.12 -9.85 -12.88
CA SER A 306 3.21 -8.71 -11.96
C SER A 306 4.66 -8.36 -11.58
N MET A 307 5.61 -9.31 -11.60
CA MET A 307 7.01 -9.04 -11.34
C MET A 307 7.64 -8.30 -12.52
N PHE A 308 7.34 -8.73 -13.74
CA PHE A 308 7.83 -8.10 -14.97
C PHE A 308 7.37 -6.66 -15.15
N THR A 309 6.07 -6.40 -15.00
CA THR A 309 5.52 -5.04 -15.03
C THR A 309 6.07 -4.16 -13.91
N ARG A 310 6.45 -4.74 -12.75
CA ARG A 310 7.14 -3.99 -11.68
C ARG A 310 8.59 -3.69 -12.03
N TRP A 311 9.28 -4.66 -12.62
CA TRP A 311 10.67 -4.51 -13.09
C TRP A 311 10.77 -3.38 -14.11
N LEU A 312 9.92 -3.40 -15.16
CA LEU A 312 9.81 -2.32 -16.14
C LEU A 312 9.50 -0.97 -15.49
N HIS A 313 8.57 -0.96 -14.53
CA HIS A 313 8.25 0.27 -13.81
C HIS A 313 9.45 0.84 -13.04
N VAL A 314 10.20 -0.01 -12.33
CA VAL A 314 11.42 0.43 -11.63
C VAL A 314 12.44 1.00 -12.62
N LEU A 315 12.69 0.32 -13.73
CA LEU A 315 13.60 0.81 -14.77
C LEU A 315 13.17 2.16 -15.34
N SER A 316 11.88 2.32 -15.59
CA SER A 316 11.33 3.57 -16.10
C SER A 316 11.48 4.73 -15.11
N LEU A 317 11.37 4.48 -13.80
CA LEU A 317 11.56 5.51 -12.77
C LEU A 317 12.99 6.03 -12.71
N TRP A 318 13.96 5.19 -13.09
CA TRP A 318 15.37 5.56 -13.18
C TRP A 318 15.76 6.17 -14.53
N GLY A 319 14.80 6.37 -15.44
CA GLY A 319 15.08 6.93 -16.76
C GLY A 319 15.90 6.01 -17.67
N ALA A 320 15.80 4.68 -17.48
CA ALA A 320 16.52 3.73 -18.32
C ALA A 320 16.07 3.84 -19.81
N PRO A 321 16.99 3.67 -20.78
CA PRO A 321 16.65 3.78 -22.21
C PRO A 321 15.68 2.69 -22.66
N HIS A 322 14.55 3.10 -23.24
CA HIS A 322 13.51 2.16 -23.64
C HIS A 322 13.94 1.20 -24.76
N GLN A 323 14.88 1.62 -25.62
CA GLN A 323 15.37 0.82 -26.75
C GLN A 323 16.00 -0.49 -26.27
N GLN A 324 16.70 -0.46 -25.14
CA GLN A 324 17.38 -1.62 -24.57
C GLN A 324 16.47 -2.41 -23.62
N TYR A 325 15.65 -1.71 -22.82
CA TYR A 325 14.98 -2.33 -21.68
C TYR A 325 13.48 -2.59 -21.85
N PHE A 326 12.84 -2.04 -22.89
CA PHE A 326 11.40 -2.17 -23.12
C PHE A 326 11.10 -2.74 -24.51
N ARG A 327 11.57 -2.08 -25.57
CA ARG A 327 11.27 -2.38 -26.98
C ARG A 327 11.50 -3.86 -27.37
N PRO A 328 12.59 -4.54 -26.96
CA PRO A 328 12.83 -5.94 -27.32
C PRO A 328 11.78 -6.91 -26.80
N PHE A 329 11.05 -6.53 -25.74
CA PHE A 329 10.12 -7.42 -25.04
C PHE A 329 8.65 -7.16 -25.38
N VAL A 330 8.32 -6.08 -26.10
CA VAL A 330 6.93 -5.70 -26.36
C VAL A 330 6.21 -6.78 -27.17
N GLN A 331 6.71 -7.05 -28.37
CA GLN A 331 6.12 -8.03 -29.29
C GLN A 331 6.21 -9.48 -28.77
N PRO A 332 7.37 -9.99 -28.33
CA PRO A 332 7.47 -11.42 -27.99
C PRO A 332 6.87 -11.79 -26.63
N LEU A 333 6.78 -10.85 -25.67
CA LEU A 333 6.36 -11.13 -24.29
C LEU A 333 5.11 -10.36 -23.86
N LEU A 334 5.04 -9.03 -24.10
CA LEU A 334 3.95 -8.21 -23.58
C LEU A 334 2.65 -8.41 -24.35
N VAL A 335 2.66 -8.27 -25.68
CA VAL A 335 1.46 -8.35 -26.53
C VAL A 335 0.68 -9.67 -26.33
N PRO A 336 1.32 -10.86 -26.34
CA PRO A 336 0.61 -12.12 -26.08
C PRO A 336 0.05 -12.23 -24.65
N CYS A 337 0.63 -11.51 -23.69
CA CYS A 337 0.24 -11.56 -22.29
C CYS A 337 -0.77 -10.49 -21.87
N LEU A 338 -1.10 -9.51 -22.75
CA LEU A 338 -2.05 -8.44 -22.46
C LEU A 338 -3.39 -8.94 -21.90
N PRO A 339 -4.06 -9.98 -22.50
CA PRO A 339 -5.32 -10.50 -21.98
C PRO A 339 -5.30 -10.99 -20.53
N PHE A 340 -4.11 -11.33 -20.04
CA PHE A 340 -3.91 -11.97 -18.74
C PHE A 340 -3.35 -11.03 -17.67
N LEU A 341 -3.10 -9.75 -18.02
CA LEU A 341 -2.68 -8.74 -17.06
C LEU A 341 -3.86 -8.36 -16.15
N ALA A 342 -3.66 -8.53 -14.84
CA ALA A 342 -4.56 -7.95 -13.86
C ALA A 342 -4.45 -6.41 -13.89
N PRO A 343 -5.52 -5.67 -13.53
CA PRO A 343 -5.54 -4.19 -13.54
C PRO A 343 -4.31 -3.51 -12.89
N PRO A 344 -3.79 -3.96 -11.73
CA PRO A 344 -2.57 -3.37 -11.15
C PRO A 344 -1.31 -3.51 -12.01
N SER A 345 -1.23 -4.56 -12.80
CA SER A 345 -0.09 -4.80 -13.69
C SER A 345 -0.22 -3.96 -14.95
N LEU A 346 -1.43 -3.78 -15.47
CA LEU A 346 -1.73 -2.90 -16.59
C LEU A 346 -1.45 -1.43 -16.25
N THR A 347 -1.94 -0.92 -15.11
CA THR A 347 -1.63 0.46 -14.67
C THR A 347 -0.13 0.69 -14.52
N ARG A 348 0.62 -0.29 -13.99
CA ARG A 348 2.08 -0.19 -13.86
C ARG A 348 2.79 -0.22 -15.22
N LEU A 349 2.30 -1.03 -16.16
CA LEU A 349 2.82 -1.06 -17.53
C LEU A 349 2.63 0.28 -18.23
N LEU A 350 1.40 0.83 -18.21
CA LEU A 350 1.11 2.14 -18.83
C LEU A 350 1.93 3.27 -18.19
N ARG A 351 2.09 3.25 -16.85
CA ARG A 351 3.01 4.19 -16.16
C ARG A 351 4.46 4.00 -16.58
N ALA A 352 4.91 2.77 -16.79
CA ALA A 352 6.27 2.50 -17.25
C ALA A 352 6.49 3.04 -18.67
N MET A 353 5.56 2.77 -19.60
CA MET A 353 5.60 3.29 -20.98
C MET A 353 5.66 4.82 -21.01
N ARG A 354 4.84 5.47 -20.19
CA ARG A 354 4.87 6.93 -20.03
C ARG A 354 6.25 7.43 -19.62
N ASN A 355 6.84 6.82 -18.59
CA ASN A 355 8.14 7.23 -18.07
C ASN A 355 9.28 6.94 -19.06
N PHE A 356 9.16 5.86 -19.83
CA PHE A 356 10.06 5.52 -20.93
C PHE A 356 9.94 6.46 -22.14
N ARG A 357 8.86 7.24 -22.22
CA ARG A 357 8.51 8.11 -23.35
C ARG A 357 8.47 7.31 -24.67
N THR A 358 7.86 6.14 -24.61
CA THR A 358 7.69 5.27 -25.78
C THR A 358 6.31 5.47 -26.35
N SER A 359 6.26 5.90 -27.61
CA SER A 359 5.04 5.99 -28.40
C SER A 359 5.33 5.47 -29.80
N ASP A 360 5.25 4.15 -29.95
CA ASP A 360 5.43 3.49 -31.24
C ASP A 360 4.12 2.81 -31.61
N ARG A 361 3.78 2.80 -32.90
CA ARG A 361 2.60 2.10 -33.40
C ARG A 361 2.54 0.64 -32.94
N GLY A 362 3.69 -0.04 -32.93
CA GLY A 362 3.80 -1.43 -32.46
C GLY A 362 3.54 -1.64 -30.97
N ASN A 363 3.52 -0.59 -30.16
CA ASN A 363 3.23 -0.65 -28.72
C ASN A 363 1.80 -0.20 -28.42
N ASP A 364 1.36 0.88 -29.07
CA ASP A 364 0.10 1.56 -28.76
C ASP A 364 -1.11 0.87 -29.42
N GLU A 365 -0.95 0.35 -30.63
CA GLU A 365 -2.03 -0.32 -31.39
C GLU A 365 -2.53 -1.61 -30.70
N PRO A 366 -1.67 -2.51 -30.19
CA PRO A 366 -2.12 -3.67 -29.41
C PRO A 366 -2.81 -3.29 -28.09
N LEU A 367 -2.40 -2.21 -27.44
CA LEU A 367 -3.01 -1.74 -26.19
C LEU A 367 -4.39 -1.16 -26.43
N VAL A 368 -4.54 -0.31 -27.45
CA VAL A 368 -5.86 0.21 -27.86
C VAL A 368 -6.79 -0.94 -28.24
N GLY A 369 -6.32 -1.89 -29.06
CA GLY A 369 -7.10 -3.07 -29.44
C GLY A 369 -7.55 -3.88 -28.23
N TYR A 370 -6.66 -4.10 -27.26
CA TYR A 370 -6.99 -4.80 -26.02
C TYR A 370 -8.03 -4.07 -25.16
N LEU A 371 -7.91 -2.75 -24.97
CA LEU A 371 -8.88 -1.98 -24.18
C LEU A 371 -10.27 -1.95 -24.84
N LEU A 372 -10.32 -1.83 -26.16
CA LEU A 372 -11.58 -1.90 -26.93
C LEU A 372 -12.23 -3.27 -26.78
N ALA A 373 -11.45 -4.36 -26.88
CA ALA A 373 -11.98 -5.71 -26.70
C ALA A 373 -12.46 -5.97 -25.26
N LEU A 374 -11.79 -5.42 -24.25
CA LEU A 374 -12.25 -5.51 -22.86
C LEU A 374 -13.63 -4.87 -22.66
N GLU A 375 -13.88 -3.74 -23.31
CA GLU A 375 -15.17 -3.07 -23.25
C GLU A 375 -16.27 -3.89 -23.94
N THR A 376 -16.03 -4.32 -25.18
CA THR A 376 -17.02 -5.03 -26.01
C THR A 376 -17.48 -6.35 -25.38
N HIS A 377 -16.56 -7.13 -24.80
CA HIS A 377 -16.88 -8.48 -24.34
C HIS A 377 -17.28 -8.56 -22.85
N GLN A 378 -17.37 -7.42 -22.15
CA GLN A 378 -17.89 -7.29 -20.77
C GLN A 378 -17.39 -8.34 -19.75
N ARG A 379 -16.19 -8.89 -19.94
CA ARG A 379 -15.69 -9.97 -19.09
C ARG A 379 -15.07 -9.42 -17.80
N GLY A 380 -15.96 -9.10 -16.85
CA GLY A 380 -15.72 -8.88 -15.41
C GLY A 380 -14.55 -7.97 -15.03
N ASP A 381 -14.85 -6.73 -14.64
CA ASP A 381 -14.09 -5.84 -13.74
C ASP A 381 -12.65 -5.45 -14.13
N ARG A 382 -12.37 -5.05 -15.38
CA ARG A 382 -10.98 -4.75 -15.80
C ARG A 382 -10.68 -3.34 -16.27
N LEU A 383 -11.65 -2.60 -16.77
CA LEU A 383 -11.38 -1.30 -17.38
C LEU A 383 -11.60 -0.18 -16.36
N GLU A 384 -10.50 0.40 -15.88
CA GLU A 384 -10.53 1.54 -14.96
C GLU A 384 -10.34 2.85 -15.73
N PRO A 385 -10.94 3.97 -15.29
CA PRO A 385 -10.72 5.29 -15.88
C PRO A 385 -9.24 5.66 -15.97
N VAL A 386 -8.43 5.23 -15.00
CA VAL A 386 -6.98 5.46 -14.99
C VAL A 386 -6.26 4.82 -16.18
N HIS A 387 -6.74 3.69 -16.72
CA HIS A 387 -6.12 3.05 -17.89
C HIS A 387 -6.32 3.91 -19.12
N VAL A 388 -7.55 4.41 -19.30
CA VAL A 388 -7.92 5.24 -20.44
C VAL A 388 -7.22 6.59 -20.39
N VAL A 389 -7.16 7.25 -19.23
CA VAL A 389 -6.41 8.52 -19.04
C VAL A 389 -4.92 8.34 -19.30
N LEU A 390 -4.32 7.23 -18.83
CA LEU A 390 -2.89 6.98 -19.05
C LEU A 390 -2.57 6.70 -20.53
N LEU A 391 -3.46 6.01 -21.25
CA LEU A 391 -3.26 5.75 -22.68
C LEU A 391 -3.54 7.00 -23.52
N LEU A 392 -4.59 7.77 -23.20
CA LEU A 392 -4.87 9.06 -23.82
C LEU A 392 -3.67 10.00 -23.69
N ARG A 393 -3.02 10.03 -22.53
CA ARG A 393 -1.77 10.77 -22.32
C ARG A 393 -0.64 10.35 -23.28
N LEU A 394 -0.49 9.05 -23.55
CA LEU A 394 0.55 8.55 -24.44
C LEU A 394 0.29 9.02 -25.87
N LEU A 395 -0.96 8.96 -26.30
CA LEU A 395 -1.41 9.41 -27.64
C LEU A 395 -1.40 10.94 -27.82
N ALA A 396 -1.50 11.69 -26.72
CA ALA A 396 -1.42 13.15 -26.74
C ALA A 396 0.02 13.69 -26.86
N GLN A 397 1.04 12.83 -26.92
CA GLN A 397 2.42 13.28 -27.15
C GLN A 397 2.62 13.67 -28.62
N PRO A 398 3.36 14.75 -28.92
CA PRO A 398 3.49 15.26 -30.30
C PRO A 398 4.12 14.25 -31.25
N ASP A 399 5.09 13.46 -30.76
CA ASP A 399 5.81 12.46 -31.55
C ASP A 399 5.14 11.07 -31.58
N SER A 400 3.94 10.92 -31.01
CA SER A 400 3.28 9.61 -30.90
C SER A 400 2.57 9.20 -32.18
N ALA A 401 2.71 7.94 -32.59
CA ALA A 401 1.97 7.41 -33.74
C ALA A 401 0.50 7.16 -33.37
N LEU A 402 -0.44 7.74 -34.12
CA LEU A 402 -1.87 7.48 -33.92
C LEU A 402 -2.24 6.04 -34.34
N PRO A 403 -2.87 5.25 -33.46
CA PRO A 403 -3.39 3.93 -33.80
C PRO A 403 -4.51 4.02 -34.84
N ALA A 404 -4.65 3.00 -35.70
CA ALA A 404 -5.72 2.96 -36.71
C ALA A 404 -7.12 3.08 -36.08
N ASN A 405 -7.31 2.52 -34.88
CA ASN A 405 -8.59 2.50 -34.17
C ASN A 405 -8.77 3.68 -33.19
N HIS A 406 -8.06 4.81 -33.38
CA HIS A 406 -8.12 5.96 -32.46
C HIS A 406 -9.55 6.51 -32.29
N LYS A 407 -10.38 6.56 -33.34
CA LYS A 407 -11.78 7.03 -33.24
C LYS A 407 -12.61 6.19 -32.26
N ALA A 408 -12.51 4.87 -32.37
CA ALA A 408 -13.17 3.94 -31.45
C ALA A 408 -12.66 4.11 -30.02
N PHE A 409 -11.35 4.35 -29.86
CA PHE A 409 -10.74 4.62 -28.57
C PHE A 409 -11.21 5.94 -27.95
N PHE A 410 -11.35 7.02 -28.71
CA PHE A 410 -11.91 8.28 -28.22
C PHE A 410 -13.38 8.13 -27.83
N GLY A 411 -14.16 7.34 -28.57
CA GLY A 411 -15.51 6.95 -28.14
C GLY A 411 -15.53 6.18 -26.82
N LEU A 412 -14.56 5.27 -26.60
CA LEU A 412 -14.37 4.58 -25.33
C LEU A 412 -13.99 5.56 -24.20
N CYS A 413 -13.09 6.52 -24.48
CA CYS A 413 -12.74 7.59 -23.55
C CYS A 413 -13.98 8.38 -23.12
N HIS A 414 -14.79 8.80 -24.08
CA HIS A 414 -16.04 9.51 -23.81
C HIS A 414 -16.93 8.69 -22.87
N ARG A 415 -17.21 7.41 -23.16
CA ARG A 415 -18.08 6.57 -22.33
C ARG A 415 -17.55 6.38 -20.90
N VAL A 416 -16.30 5.96 -20.73
CA VAL A 416 -15.72 5.65 -19.41
C VAL A 416 -15.55 6.92 -18.55
N LEU A 417 -15.03 7.99 -19.15
CA LEU A 417 -14.76 9.23 -18.41
C LEU A 417 -16.04 10.00 -18.12
N ARG A 418 -17.03 9.97 -19.02
CA ARG A 418 -18.35 10.57 -18.77
C ARG A 418 -19.07 9.86 -17.64
N GLN A 419 -19.14 8.53 -17.64
CA GLN A 419 -19.71 7.76 -16.52
C GLN A 419 -19.05 8.12 -15.19
N SER A 420 -17.74 8.32 -15.19
CA SER A 420 -16.98 8.73 -14.00
C SER A 420 -17.26 10.17 -13.56
N ALA A 421 -17.69 11.05 -14.47
CA ALA A 421 -18.02 12.44 -14.20
C ALA A 421 -19.50 12.66 -13.85
N THR A 422 -20.43 11.89 -14.41
CA THR A 422 -21.88 12.06 -14.28
C THR A 422 -22.53 11.32 -13.11
N LEU A 423 -21.74 10.81 -12.15
CA LEU A 423 -22.24 10.12 -10.95
C LEU A 423 -23.22 10.94 -10.09
N CYS A 424 -23.45 12.22 -10.40
CA CYS A 424 -24.36 13.11 -9.70
C CYS A 424 -25.85 12.97 -10.05
N ALA A 425 -26.26 12.12 -11.00
CA ALA A 425 -27.65 12.10 -11.49
C ALA A 425 -28.55 10.94 -10.97
N ALA A 426 -28.18 10.27 -9.87
CA ALA A 426 -29.04 9.27 -9.23
C ALA A 426 -29.67 9.82 -7.94
N SER A 427 -30.41 10.93 -8.05
CA SER A 427 -31.37 11.37 -7.04
C SER A 427 -32.74 10.74 -7.30
N GLU A 428 -32.80 9.41 -7.38
CA GLU A 428 -34.03 8.69 -7.12
C GLU A 428 -33.69 7.60 -6.10
N PRO A 429 -34.26 7.65 -4.88
CA PRO A 429 -34.15 6.53 -3.98
C PRO A 429 -34.90 5.38 -4.64
N VAL A 430 -34.17 4.38 -5.13
CA VAL A 430 -34.77 3.09 -5.49
C VAL A 430 -35.52 2.63 -4.25
N ALA A 431 -36.85 2.74 -4.32
CA ALA A 431 -37.74 2.37 -3.25
C ALA A 431 -37.34 0.97 -2.78
N ALA A 432 -37.09 0.85 -1.48
CA ALA A 432 -36.78 -0.40 -0.84
C ALA A 432 -37.96 -1.37 -1.09
N ALA A 433 -37.83 -2.23 -2.10
CA ALA A 433 -38.70 -3.37 -2.28
C ALA A 433 -38.35 -4.39 -1.18
N PRO A 434 -39.25 -4.66 -0.22
CA PRO A 434 -39.00 -5.65 0.79
C PRO A 434 -39.35 -7.04 0.23
N HIS A 435 -38.50 -8.02 0.53
CA HIS A 435 -38.75 -9.46 0.37
C HIS A 435 -38.85 -10.02 -1.06
N ALA A 436 -37.69 -10.33 -1.65
CA ALA A 436 -37.53 -11.50 -2.50
C ALA A 436 -36.52 -12.45 -1.85
N GLY A 437 -37.06 -13.50 -1.23
CA GLY A 437 -36.30 -14.51 -0.52
C GLY A 437 -35.42 -15.37 -1.44
N LYS A 438 -34.20 -15.64 -0.95
CA LYS A 438 -33.45 -16.88 -1.12
C LYS A 438 -33.49 -17.51 -2.51
N HIS A 439 -32.86 -16.91 -3.52
CA HIS A 439 -32.06 -17.59 -4.56
C HIS A 439 -31.19 -16.50 -5.24
N LEU A 440 -29.94 -16.80 -5.58
CA LEU A 440 -28.86 -15.89 -6.06
C LEU A 440 -28.04 -15.14 -4.99
N ARG A 441 -27.31 -15.89 -4.15
CA ARG A 441 -26.03 -15.42 -3.58
C ARG A 441 -24.86 -16.04 -4.35
N ARG A 442 -24.54 -15.47 -5.51
CA ARG A 442 -23.24 -15.62 -6.19
C ARG A 442 -22.90 -14.27 -6.85
N GLY A 443 -22.06 -13.49 -6.19
CA GLY A 443 -21.09 -12.57 -6.82
C GLY A 443 -21.58 -11.54 -7.84
N GLY A 444 -22.68 -10.83 -7.60
CA GLY A 444 -22.94 -9.57 -8.28
C GLY A 444 -22.11 -8.46 -7.62
N LEU A 445 -20.87 -8.26 -8.09
CA LEU A 445 -20.08 -7.09 -7.73
C LEU A 445 -20.80 -5.87 -8.29
N GLN A 446 -21.37 -5.03 -7.42
CA GLN A 446 -21.63 -3.64 -7.81
C GLN A 446 -20.29 -3.06 -8.26
N GLN A 447 -20.23 -2.66 -9.52
CA GLN A 447 -19.05 -2.04 -10.11
C GLN A 447 -18.78 -0.73 -9.34
N GLU A 448 -17.85 -0.76 -8.39
CA GLU A 448 -17.43 0.41 -7.62
C GLU A 448 -16.77 1.40 -8.60
N VAL A 449 -17.53 2.40 -9.07
CA VAL A 449 -17.05 3.37 -10.06
C VAL A 449 -15.90 4.20 -9.45
N GLN A 450 -14.76 4.25 -10.14
CA GLN A 450 -13.66 5.12 -9.73
C GLN A 450 -13.92 6.55 -10.23
N VAL A 451 -14.03 7.51 -9.31
CA VAL A 451 -14.31 8.90 -9.70
C VAL A 451 -13.05 9.63 -10.13
N LEU A 452 -13.16 10.40 -11.21
CA LEU A 452 -12.10 11.31 -11.67
C LEU A 452 -11.94 12.47 -10.69
N ARG A 453 -10.70 12.83 -10.39
CA ARG A 453 -10.39 14.02 -9.59
C ARG A 453 -10.39 15.30 -10.42
N PRO A 454 -10.60 16.47 -9.80
CA PRO A 454 -10.44 17.77 -10.46
C PRO A 454 -9.12 17.91 -11.23
N ARG A 455 -8.01 17.46 -10.64
CA ARG A 455 -6.70 17.43 -11.30
C ARG A 455 -6.70 16.56 -12.55
N GLU A 456 -7.35 15.39 -12.50
CA GLU A 456 -7.39 14.45 -13.62
C GLU A 456 -8.29 14.99 -14.74
N MET A 457 -9.41 15.65 -14.42
CA MET A 457 -10.26 16.35 -15.38
C MET A 457 -9.48 17.43 -16.13
N CYS A 458 -8.80 18.33 -15.41
CA CYS A 458 -7.94 19.35 -16.02
C CYS A 458 -6.82 18.72 -16.87
N THR A 459 -6.28 17.58 -16.41
CA THR A 459 -5.23 16.85 -17.13
C THR A 459 -5.76 16.26 -18.45
N VAL A 460 -7.00 15.76 -18.47
CA VAL A 460 -7.65 15.29 -19.69
C VAL A 460 -7.88 16.45 -20.66
N CYS A 461 -8.39 17.60 -20.20
CA CYS A 461 -8.55 18.79 -21.06
C CYS A 461 -7.22 19.23 -21.69
N ASN A 462 -6.12 19.21 -20.93
CA ASN A 462 -4.79 19.45 -21.48
C ASN A 462 -4.41 18.46 -22.60
N TYR A 463 -4.80 17.19 -22.48
CA TYR A 463 -4.56 16.19 -23.53
C TYR A 463 -5.43 16.41 -24.76
N VAL A 464 -6.66 16.91 -24.57
CA VAL A 464 -7.54 17.29 -25.69
C VAL A 464 -6.92 18.44 -26.47
N ILE A 465 -6.44 19.50 -25.82
CA ILE A 465 -5.72 20.60 -26.47
C ILE A 465 -4.53 20.06 -27.28
N ALA A 466 -3.67 19.26 -26.65
CA ALA A 466 -2.50 18.69 -27.32
C ALA A 466 -2.87 17.80 -28.52
N LEU A 467 -4.03 17.13 -28.49
CA LEU A 467 -4.53 16.35 -29.63
C LEU A 467 -5.11 17.23 -30.74
N GLN A 468 -5.77 18.35 -30.41
CA GLN A 468 -6.29 19.32 -31.39
C GLN A 468 -5.18 20.06 -32.14
N GLU A 469 -4.03 20.26 -31.50
CA GLU A 469 -2.84 20.90 -32.10
C GLU A 469 -2.11 19.98 -33.11
N ARG A 470 -2.48 18.70 -33.19
CA ARG A 470 -1.83 17.74 -34.08
C ARG A 470 -2.29 17.91 -35.52
N SER A 471 -1.32 18.01 -36.45
CA SER A 471 -1.60 18.12 -37.88
C SER A 471 -2.12 16.82 -38.52
N ASP A 472 -1.85 15.67 -37.91
CA ASP A 472 -2.20 14.34 -38.43
C ASP A 472 -3.55 13.81 -37.94
N LEU A 473 -4.28 14.58 -37.11
CA LEU A 473 -5.58 14.21 -36.57
C LEU A 473 -6.66 15.18 -37.06
N PRO A 474 -7.70 14.70 -37.76
CA PRO A 474 -8.86 15.53 -38.08
C PRO A 474 -9.55 16.02 -36.80
N LEU A 475 -9.90 17.31 -36.75
CA LEU A 475 -10.56 17.89 -35.58
C LEU A 475 -11.88 17.19 -35.23
N GLU A 476 -12.62 16.72 -36.23
CA GLU A 476 -13.86 15.95 -36.07
C GLU A 476 -13.67 14.69 -35.21
N ASP A 477 -12.50 14.06 -35.26
CA ASP A 477 -12.22 12.84 -34.52
C ASP A 477 -12.04 13.10 -33.02
N THR A 478 -11.72 14.35 -32.63
CA THR A 478 -11.61 14.77 -31.23
C THR A 478 -12.94 15.11 -30.57
N GLN A 479 -14.04 15.18 -31.34
CA GLN A 479 -15.35 15.59 -30.85
C GLN A 479 -15.84 14.79 -29.62
N PRO A 480 -15.72 13.44 -29.55
CA PRO A 480 -16.12 12.69 -28.36
C PRO A 480 -15.39 13.11 -27.09
N LEU A 481 -14.17 13.64 -27.21
CA LEU A 481 -13.40 14.15 -26.08
C LEU A 481 -13.80 15.57 -25.70
N LEU A 482 -14.21 16.40 -26.67
CA LEU A 482 -14.73 17.74 -26.41
C LEU A 482 -16.06 17.69 -25.66
N ASP A 483 -16.92 16.71 -25.97
CA ASP A 483 -18.18 16.50 -25.27
C ASP A 483 -18.00 16.17 -23.76
N LEU A 484 -16.79 15.77 -23.33
CA LEU A 484 -16.47 15.56 -21.91
C LEU A 484 -16.31 16.87 -21.14
N VAL A 485 -15.96 17.97 -21.80
CA VAL A 485 -15.61 19.25 -21.14
C VAL A 485 -16.79 19.78 -20.34
N GLU A 486 -17.99 19.85 -20.92
CA GLU A 486 -19.19 20.27 -20.20
C GLU A 486 -19.54 19.32 -19.03
N ALA A 487 -19.33 18.00 -19.20
CA ALA A 487 -19.56 17.03 -18.13
C ALA A 487 -18.58 17.23 -16.97
N PHE A 488 -17.32 17.56 -17.26
CA PHE A 488 -16.34 17.94 -16.25
C PHE A 488 -16.68 19.28 -15.58
N ALA A 489 -17.18 20.26 -16.33
CA ALA A 489 -17.63 21.54 -15.79
C ALA A 489 -18.77 21.34 -14.77
N GLY A 490 -19.81 20.58 -15.13
CA GLY A 490 -20.91 20.27 -14.23
C GLY A 490 -20.46 19.51 -12.98
N ARG A 491 -19.50 18.60 -13.13
CA ARG A 491 -18.92 17.87 -12.00
C ARG A 491 -18.07 18.77 -11.08
N LEU A 492 -17.29 19.69 -11.64
CA LEU A 492 -16.51 20.68 -10.88
C LEU A 492 -17.42 21.67 -10.14
N MET A 493 -18.53 22.06 -10.77
CA MET A 493 -19.56 22.90 -10.16
C MET A 493 -20.16 22.23 -8.92
N HIS A 494 -20.56 20.97 -9.02
CA HIS A 494 -21.04 20.19 -7.86
C HIS A 494 -20.02 20.14 -6.71
N LEU A 495 -18.74 19.93 -7.02
CA LEU A 495 -17.68 19.91 -6.00
C LEU A 495 -17.36 21.30 -5.42
N LEU A 496 -17.61 22.37 -6.18
CA LEU A 496 -17.48 23.76 -5.75
C LEU A 496 -18.64 24.16 -4.82
N GLU A 497 -19.85 23.72 -5.11
CA GLU A 497 -21.02 23.90 -4.24
C GLU A 497 -20.84 23.18 -2.91
N LEU A 498 -20.29 21.96 -2.94
CA LEU A 498 -19.91 21.19 -1.74
C LEU A 498 -18.67 21.75 -1.02
N LYS A 499 -18.03 22.83 -1.50
CA LYS A 499 -16.83 23.44 -0.88
C LYS A 499 -15.63 22.49 -0.73
N LEU A 500 -15.49 21.51 -1.65
CA LEU A 500 -14.47 20.45 -1.59
C LEU A 500 -13.32 20.64 -2.58
N VAL A 501 -13.56 21.35 -3.68
CA VAL A 501 -12.56 21.56 -4.72
C VAL A 501 -11.64 22.74 -4.36
N SER A 502 -10.36 22.62 -4.71
CA SER A 502 -9.45 23.77 -4.64
C SER A 502 -9.78 24.74 -5.77
N LEU A 503 -9.95 26.02 -5.44
CA LEU A 503 -10.29 27.07 -6.41
C LEU A 503 -9.27 27.13 -7.56
N ARG A 504 -8.00 26.82 -7.29
CA ARG A 504 -6.93 26.69 -8.29
C ARG A 504 -7.26 25.73 -9.43
N TYR A 505 -7.96 24.62 -9.16
CA TYR A 505 -8.36 23.69 -10.21
C TYR A 505 -9.55 24.20 -11.03
N ILE A 506 -10.41 25.03 -10.45
CA ILE A 506 -11.49 25.70 -11.19
C ILE A 506 -10.90 26.74 -12.12
N ASP A 507 -10.00 27.59 -11.61
CA ASP A 507 -9.35 28.63 -12.42
C ASP A 507 -8.56 28.02 -13.58
N LEU A 508 -7.75 26.98 -13.29
CA LEU A 508 -7.04 26.21 -14.32
C LEU A 508 -8.01 25.60 -15.35
N PHE A 509 -9.13 25.03 -14.92
CA PHE A 509 -10.09 24.43 -15.85
C PHE A 509 -10.70 25.49 -16.78
N LEU A 510 -11.10 26.65 -16.25
CA LEU A 510 -11.65 27.77 -17.03
C LEU A 510 -10.63 28.34 -18.02
N ASP A 511 -9.35 28.39 -17.65
CA ASP A 511 -8.29 28.81 -18.57
C ASP A 511 -8.10 27.79 -19.71
N LEU A 512 -8.19 26.49 -19.41
CA LEU A 512 -8.11 25.44 -20.42
C LEU A 512 -9.30 25.47 -21.38
N THR A 513 -10.51 25.73 -20.90
CA THR A 513 -11.69 25.84 -21.79
C THR A 513 -11.61 27.05 -22.72
N ARG A 514 -11.06 28.17 -22.24
CA ARG A 514 -10.75 29.34 -23.08
C ARG A 514 -9.68 29.02 -24.13
N ALA A 515 -8.62 28.33 -23.73
CA ALA A 515 -7.55 27.91 -24.65
C ALA A 515 -8.05 26.96 -25.75
N MET A 516 -8.98 26.05 -25.40
CA MET A 516 -9.66 25.16 -26.36
C MET A 516 -10.64 25.90 -27.29
N GLN A 517 -11.02 27.15 -26.98
CA GLN A 517 -12.14 27.85 -27.60
C GLN A 517 -13.42 26.99 -27.63
N HIS A 518 -13.68 26.27 -26.54
CA HIS A 518 -14.78 25.30 -26.50
C HIS A 518 -16.14 26.02 -26.58
N PRO A 519 -17.06 25.60 -27.48
CA PRO A 519 -18.41 26.15 -27.52
C PRO A 519 -19.20 25.67 -26.31
N ASP A 520 -19.51 26.57 -25.38
CA ASP A 520 -20.32 26.29 -24.18
C ASP A 520 -21.81 26.26 -24.53
N GLU A 521 -22.23 25.25 -25.30
CA GLU A 521 -23.59 25.13 -25.84
C GLU A 521 -24.65 25.08 -24.74
N ARG A 522 -24.34 24.43 -23.60
CA ARG A 522 -25.26 24.32 -22.47
C ARG A 522 -25.11 25.42 -21.42
N GLY A 523 -24.13 26.31 -21.56
CA GLY A 523 -23.87 27.40 -20.60
C GLY A 523 -23.29 26.94 -19.26
N VAL A 524 -22.86 25.68 -19.13
CA VAL A 524 -22.40 25.10 -17.86
C VAL A 524 -21.03 25.64 -17.45
N ILE A 525 -20.16 25.92 -18.43
CA ILE A 525 -18.83 26.50 -18.16
C ILE A 525 -18.98 27.94 -17.69
N THR A 526 -19.89 28.69 -18.30
CA THR A 526 -20.24 30.05 -17.91
C THR A 526 -20.79 30.08 -16.48
N GLN A 527 -21.74 29.20 -16.15
CA GLN A 527 -22.29 29.06 -14.79
C GLN A 527 -21.21 28.69 -13.76
N LEU A 528 -20.27 27.80 -14.11
CA LEU A 528 -19.13 27.47 -13.24
C LEU A 528 -18.27 28.72 -12.95
N GLY A 529 -18.02 29.54 -13.97
CA GLY A 529 -17.30 30.81 -13.83
C GLY A 529 -18.03 31.82 -12.94
N GLU A 530 -19.35 31.96 -13.11
CA GLU A 530 -20.19 32.82 -12.26
C GLU A 530 -20.20 32.35 -10.81
N THR A 531 -20.36 31.05 -10.58
CA THR A 531 -20.33 30.44 -9.24
C THR A 531 -18.96 30.63 -8.57
N ARG A 532 -17.87 30.53 -9.34
CA ARG A 532 -16.52 30.84 -8.87
C ARG A 532 -16.35 32.31 -8.49
N CYS A 533 -16.93 33.24 -9.25
CA CYS A 533 -16.93 34.66 -8.90
C CYS A 533 -17.79 34.95 -7.65
N ALA A 534 -18.91 34.24 -7.49
CA ALA A 534 -19.76 34.38 -6.30
C ALA A 534 -19.04 33.98 -5.00
N VAL A 535 -18.04 33.09 -5.08
CA VAL A 535 -17.19 32.74 -3.92
C VAL A 535 -16.45 33.95 -3.35
N GLU A 536 -16.05 34.90 -4.18
CA GLU A 536 -15.35 36.12 -3.73
C GLU A 536 -16.24 37.02 -2.86
N ARG A 537 -17.57 36.86 -2.99
CA ARG A 537 -18.59 37.61 -2.25
C ARG A 537 -19.14 36.83 -1.04
N LEU A 538 -18.58 35.66 -0.72
CA LEU A 538 -19.01 34.88 0.44
C LEU A 538 -18.58 35.55 1.74
N GLU A 539 -19.50 35.56 2.69
CA GLU A 539 -19.26 36.02 4.06
C GLU A 539 -19.72 34.91 5.00
N VAL A 540 -18.80 34.41 5.85
CA VAL A 540 -19.09 33.29 6.76
C VAL A 540 -18.53 33.60 8.14
N GLY A 541 -19.37 33.44 9.17
CA GLY A 541 -19.00 33.43 10.58
C GLY A 541 -19.58 34.59 11.41
N ALA A 542 -19.76 34.33 12.70
CA ALA A 542 -20.03 35.33 13.74
C ALA A 542 -18.74 35.92 14.35
N ALA A 543 -17.57 35.55 13.80
CA ALA A 543 -16.27 36.04 14.24
C ALA A 543 -16.12 37.54 13.91
N VAL A 544 -15.36 38.27 14.74
CA VAL A 544 -15.06 39.69 14.54
C VAL A 544 -13.57 39.83 14.25
N PRO A 545 -13.15 40.21 13.02
CA PRO A 545 -13.96 40.44 11.82
C PRO A 545 -14.45 39.12 11.16
N PRO A 546 -15.55 39.15 10.39
CA PRO A 546 -16.04 37.98 9.67
C PRO A 546 -15.06 37.58 8.56
N LEU A 547 -15.04 36.29 8.21
CA LEU A 547 -14.23 35.80 7.10
C LEU A 547 -14.93 36.13 5.78
N HIS A 548 -14.15 36.54 4.78
CA HIS A 548 -14.65 36.91 3.46
C HIS A 548 -13.98 36.11 2.35
N GLY A 549 -14.69 35.95 1.23
CA GLY A 549 -14.15 35.41 0.00
C GLY A 549 -13.62 33.98 0.12
N GLU A 550 -12.36 33.78 -0.29
CA GLU A 550 -11.72 32.46 -0.27
C GLU A 550 -11.52 31.92 1.16
N GLU A 551 -11.27 32.79 2.15
CA GLU A 551 -11.11 32.37 3.54
C GLU A 551 -12.41 31.80 4.09
N ALA A 552 -13.54 32.44 3.78
CA ALA A 552 -14.88 31.96 4.12
C ALA A 552 -15.17 30.59 3.45
N TYR A 553 -14.79 30.43 2.18
CA TYR A 553 -14.90 29.17 1.46
C TYR A 553 -14.08 28.05 2.13
N TYR A 554 -12.84 28.35 2.52
CA TYR A 554 -11.97 27.38 3.18
C TYR A 554 -12.27 27.19 4.67
N ALA A 555 -13.10 28.01 5.30
CA ALA A 555 -13.52 27.84 6.69
C ALA A 555 -14.88 27.13 6.85
N PHE A 556 -15.58 26.83 5.75
CA PHE A 556 -16.94 26.28 5.80
C PHE A 556 -17.08 24.96 6.57
N TYR A 557 -16.04 24.11 6.54
CA TYR A 557 -15.98 22.89 7.35
C TYR A 557 -14.83 22.99 8.33
N ASP A 558 -15.02 22.43 9.52
CA ASP A 558 -13.95 22.27 10.51
C ASP A 558 -12.74 21.57 9.87
N VAL A 559 -11.54 21.99 10.29
CA VAL A 559 -10.27 21.41 9.91
C VAL A 559 -10.27 19.89 10.14
N ASP A 560 -10.92 19.42 11.20
CA ASP A 560 -11.00 18.00 11.55
C ASP A 560 -11.86 17.18 10.60
N VAL A 561 -12.99 17.74 10.14
CA VAL A 561 -13.85 17.14 9.11
C VAL A 561 -13.09 17.05 7.80
N ARG A 562 -12.38 18.12 7.42
CA ARG A 562 -11.59 18.16 6.18
C ARG A 562 -10.43 17.17 6.21
N ASP A 563 -9.66 17.13 7.29
CA ASP A 563 -8.57 16.18 7.46
C ASP A 563 -9.08 14.73 7.39
N THR A 564 -10.22 14.44 8.03
CA THR A 564 -10.86 13.13 7.96
C THR A 564 -11.32 12.80 6.54
N PHE A 565 -11.95 13.74 5.84
CA PHE A 565 -12.34 13.60 4.43
C PHE A 565 -11.12 13.35 3.51
N PHE A 566 -10.02 14.09 3.68
CA PHE A 566 -8.81 13.88 2.88
C PHE A 566 -8.17 12.53 3.16
N LYS A 567 -8.12 12.11 4.43
CA LYS A 567 -7.63 10.78 4.81
C LYS A 567 -8.52 9.67 4.24
N LEU A 568 -9.84 9.87 4.23
CA LEU A 568 -10.80 8.99 3.54
C LEU A 568 -10.50 8.90 2.06
N LEU A 569 -10.33 10.02 1.37
CA LEU A 569 -9.99 10.07 -0.05
C LEU A 569 -8.70 9.31 -0.33
N LEU A 570 -7.62 9.60 0.41
CA LEU A 570 -6.32 8.96 0.26
C LEU A 570 -6.39 7.44 0.50
N LEU A 571 -7.09 7.02 1.55
CA LEU A 571 -7.21 5.61 1.88
C LEU A 571 -8.11 4.86 0.91
N ASN A 572 -9.18 5.51 0.44
CA ASN A 572 -10.07 4.95 -0.57
C ASN A 572 -9.37 4.88 -1.94
N GLU A 573 -8.47 5.80 -2.26
CA GLU A 573 -7.60 5.75 -3.43
C GLU A 573 -6.47 4.72 -3.32
N ALA A 574 -6.13 4.27 -2.10
CA ALA A 574 -5.15 3.22 -1.94
C ALA A 574 -5.58 2.03 -2.81
N THR A 575 -4.71 1.67 -3.75
CA THR A 575 -5.03 0.77 -4.84
C THR A 575 -5.16 -0.66 -4.33
N THR A 576 -6.31 -0.99 -3.76
CA THR A 576 -6.73 -2.33 -3.35
C THR A 576 -7.29 -3.13 -4.52
N TYR A 577 -7.53 -2.48 -5.67
CA TYR A 577 -8.00 -3.05 -6.94
C TYR A 577 -9.08 -4.11 -6.68
N HIS A 578 -10.29 -3.71 -6.27
CA HIS A 578 -11.44 -4.60 -6.04
C HIS A 578 -11.06 -5.99 -5.47
N HIS A 579 -10.38 -6.01 -4.32
CA HIS A 579 -9.90 -7.19 -3.57
C HIS A 579 -8.58 -7.85 -4.02
N TYR A 580 -7.91 -7.40 -5.09
CA TYR A 580 -6.60 -7.92 -5.49
C TYR A 580 -5.50 -7.66 -4.45
N ARG A 581 -5.65 -6.64 -3.60
CA ARG A 581 -4.75 -6.42 -2.46
C ARG A 581 -5.51 -5.97 -1.20
N PRO A 582 -5.13 -6.48 -0.02
CA PRO A 582 -5.55 -5.86 1.22
C PRO A 582 -4.96 -4.45 1.31
N LEU A 583 -5.68 -3.56 1.99
CA LEU A 583 -5.19 -2.23 2.32
C LEU A 583 -3.85 -2.37 3.08
N PRO A 584 -2.81 -1.56 2.80
CA PRO A 584 -1.54 -1.69 3.50
C PRO A 584 -1.72 -1.60 5.02
N GLY A 585 -1.15 -2.56 5.76
CA GLY A 585 -1.27 -2.59 7.23
C GLY A 585 -0.94 -1.26 7.92
N PRO A 586 0.16 -0.57 7.57
CA PRO A 586 0.47 0.76 8.13
C PRO A 586 -0.64 1.78 7.86
N ALA A 587 -1.14 1.86 6.62
CA ALA A 587 -2.22 2.78 6.29
C ALA A 587 -3.52 2.48 7.07
N GLN A 588 -3.80 1.20 7.37
CA GLN A 588 -4.90 0.83 8.26
C GLN A 588 -4.67 1.32 9.70
N VAL A 589 -3.47 1.15 10.23
CA VAL A 589 -3.11 1.57 11.59
C VAL A 589 -3.13 3.10 11.70
N ASP A 590 -2.48 3.80 10.78
CA ASP A 590 -2.42 5.27 10.71
C ASP A 590 -3.83 5.87 10.57
N PHE A 591 -4.68 5.25 9.76
CA PHE A 591 -6.06 5.70 9.62
C PHE A 591 -6.90 5.44 10.87
N ARG A 592 -6.73 4.28 11.53
CA ARG A 592 -7.40 4.01 12.81
C ARG A 592 -6.96 5.00 13.88
N LEU A 593 -5.66 5.26 13.98
CA LEU A 593 -5.09 6.28 14.87
C LEU A 593 -5.73 7.65 14.59
N ALA A 594 -5.80 8.05 13.32
CA ALA A 594 -6.43 9.31 12.94
C ALA A 594 -7.92 9.35 13.34
N LEU A 595 -8.69 8.30 13.07
CA LEU A 595 -10.10 8.23 13.47
C LEU A 595 -10.27 8.31 14.99
N THR A 596 -9.32 7.77 15.77
CA THR A 596 -9.42 7.82 17.24
C THR A 596 -9.32 9.22 17.82
N ALA A 597 -8.58 10.10 17.15
CA ALA A 597 -8.42 11.49 17.56
C ALA A 597 -9.65 12.37 17.21
N ARG A 598 -10.63 11.86 16.46
CA ARG A 598 -11.78 12.63 15.97
C ARG A 598 -13.08 12.26 16.67
N SER A 599 -14.01 13.22 16.75
CA SER A 599 -15.35 12.95 17.28
C SER A 599 -16.16 12.09 16.32
N VAL A 600 -17.22 11.42 16.81
CA VAL A 600 -18.11 10.65 15.93
C VAL A 600 -18.84 11.53 14.93
N LEU A 601 -19.13 12.79 15.31
CA LEU A 601 -19.84 13.74 14.47
C LEU A 601 -18.96 14.16 13.29
N ASP A 602 -17.67 14.41 13.53
CA ASP A 602 -16.72 14.76 12.46
C ASP A 602 -16.54 13.60 11.48
N VAL A 603 -16.41 12.38 12.00
CA VAL A 603 -16.26 11.18 11.17
C VAL A 603 -17.51 10.95 10.32
N LEU A 604 -18.71 11.04 10.90
CA LEU A 604 -19.96 10.87 10.15
C LEU A 604 -20.20 12.01 9.16
N THR A 605 -19.88 13.24 9.51
CA THR A 605 -19.97 14.40 8.61
C THR A 605 -19.01 14.23 7.44
N ALA A 606 -17.77 13.80 7.68
CA ALA A 606 -16.82 13.51 6.61
C ALA A 606 -17.26 12.35 5.72
N VAL A 607 -17.94 11.34 6.27
CA VAL A 607 -18.51 10.21 5.50
C VAL A 607 -19.71 10.65 4.65
N ASP A 608 -20.63 11.45 5.19
CA ASP A 608 -21.76 12.02 4.44
C ASP A 608 -21.24 12.94 3.32
N LEU A 609 -20.28 13.81 3.63
CA LEU A 609 -19.62 14.66 2.65
C LEU A 609 -18.92 13.84 1.55
N TYR A 610 -18.27 12.74 1.92
CA TYR A 610 -17.70 11.80 0.96
C TYR A 610 -18.75 11.15 0.07
N GLU A 611 -19.89 10.73 0.62
CA GLU A 611 -20.97 10.10 -0.16
C GLU A 611 -21.65 11.09 -1.11
N ARG A 612 -21.90 12.33 -0.66
CA ARG A 612 -22.43 13.40 -1.52
C ARG A 612 -21.47 13.78 -2.64
N ALA A 613 -20.17 13.77 -2.35
CA ALA A 613 -19.15 14.01 -3.35
C ALA A 613 -19.03 12.81 -4.28
N PHE A 614 -18.96 11.58 -3.78
CA PHE A 614 -18.60 10.38 -4.51
C PHE A 614 -19.57 9.22 -4.18
N PRO A 615 -20.81 9.27 -4.71
CA PRO A 615 -21.86 8.36 -4.31
C PRO A 615 -21.51 6.90 -4.69
N GLY A 616 -21.66 5.99 -3.74
CA GLY A 616 -21.43 4.55 -3.93
C GLY A 616 -19.98 4.11 -4.11
N THR A 617 -18.99 5.00 -4.03
CA THR A 617 -17.60 4.66 -4.40
C THR A 617 -16.70 4.30 -3.21
N LEU A 618 -17.25 4.31 -1.99
CA LEU A 618 -16.52 3.97 -0.79
C LEU A 618 -16.23 2.46 -0.74
N LYS A 619 -14.95 2.08 -0.81
CA LYS A 619 -14.51 0.69 -0.90
C LYS A 619 -14.82 -0.10 0.36
N ALA A 620 -15.15 -1.38 0.18
CA ALA A 620 -15.47 -2.29 1.28
C ALA A 620 -14.44 -2.31 2.43
N ALA A 621 -13.13 -2.19 2.13
CA ALA A 621 -12.10 -2.16 3.17
C ALA A 621 -12.17 -0.90 4.05
N VAL A 622 -12.44 0.26 3.44
CA VAL A 622 -12.58 1.54 4.15
C VAL A 622 -13.91 1.56 4.92
N LYS A 623 -15.01 1.10 4.32
CA LYS A 623 -16.32 0.91 4.98
C LYS A 623 -16.19 0.13 6.29
N ARG A 624 -15.40 -0.95 6.31
CA ARG A 624 -15.17 -1.77 7.52
C ARG A 624 -14.45 -1.01 8.63
N LEU A 625 -13.40 -0.25 8.30
CA LEU A 625 -12.65 0.53 9.28
C LEU A 625 -13.52 1.65 9.89
N LEU A 626 -14.27 2.36 9.05
CA LEU A 626 -15.19 3.40 9.49
C LEU A 626 -16.32 2.85 10.34
N THR A 627 -16.98 1.78 9.89
CA THR A 627 -18.06 1.13 10.65
C THR A 627 -17.56 0.73 12.03
N ARG A 628 -16.37 0.12 12.11
CA ARG A 628 -15.79 -0.29 13.39
C ARG A 628 -15.58 0.92 14.30
N SER A 629 -14.94 1.97 13.81
CA SER A 629 -14.67 3.19 14.59
C SER A 629 -15.96 3.87 15.08
N VAL A 630 -16.94 4.08 14.20
CA VAL A 630 -18.21 4.71 14.57
C VAL A 630 -18.96 3.90 15.64
N LEU A 631 -19.02 2.57 15.51
CA LEU A 631 -19.65 1.71 16.50
C LEU A 631 -18.89 1.70 17.83
N GLU A 632 -17.55 1.66 17.81
CA GLU A 632 -16.72 1.70 19.02
C GLU A 632 -16.93 3.01 19.80
N LYS A 633 -17.06 4.15 19.09
CA LYS A 633 -17.35 5.47 19.69
C LYS A 633 -18.76 5.59 20.25
N LEU A 634 -19.80 5.14 19.53
CA LEU A 634 -21.19 5.26 19.96
C LEU A 634 -21.57 4.28 21.08
N LEU A 635 -20.96 3.09 21.12
CA LEU A 635 -21.32 2.03 22.06
C LEU A 635 -20.49 2.03 23.35
N TYR A 636 -19.70 3.07 23.56
CA TYR A 636 -18.82 3.22 24.72
C TYR A 636 -17.83 2.05 24.96
N LYS A 637 -17.49 1.30 23.93
CA LYS A 637 -16.58 0.13 24.04
C LYS A 637 -15.10 0.53 24.05
N GLY A 638 -14.79 1.79 23.71
CA GLY A 638 -13.43 2.28 23.51
C GLY A 638 -12.85 1.79 22.18
N GLU A 639 -11.82 2.48 21.69
CA GLU A 639 -11.11 2.08 20.48
C GLU A 639 -9.73 1.51 20.86
N GLU A 640 -9.42 0.31 20.37
CA GLU A 640 -8.10 -0.32 20.57
C GLU A 640 -7.05 0.37 19.70
N VAL A 641 -6.06 1.00 20.33
CA VAL A 641 -5.00 1.76 19.67
C VAL A 641 -3.63 1.21 20.06
N LEU A 642 -2.70 1.17 19.10
CA LEU A 642 -1.29 0.90 19.38
C LEU A 642 -0.59 2.24 19.62
N GLU A 643 -0.30 2.58 20.87
CA GLU A 643 0.47 3.78 21.19
C GLU A 643 1.97 3.44 21.10
N THR A 644 2.71 4.18 20.30
CA THR A 644 4.18 4.17 20.34
C THR A 644 4.62 5.40 21.12
N ASP A 645 5.19 5.23 22.30
CA ASP A 645 5.64 6.31 23.18
C ASP A 645 6.34 7.44 22.39
N GLY A 646 5.73 8.63 22.40
CA GLY A 646 6.33 9.86 21.86
C GLY A 646 5.43 10.79 21.03
N SER A 647 4.17 10.48 20.76
CA SER A 647 3.27 11.38 19.99
C SER A 647 2.02 11.82 20.76
N SER A 648 2.19 12.20 22.01
CA SER A 648 1.21 13.01 22.75
C SER A 648 1.53 14.49 22.52
N GLU A 649 1.06 15.04 21.40
CA GLU A 649 0.71 16.47 21.37
C GLU A 649 -0.59 16.63 22.17
N SER A 650 -0.47 16.92 23.46
CA SER A 650 -1.55 17.58 24.21
C SER A 650 -1.02 18.91 24.73
N HIS A 651 -1.51 20.00 24.15
CA HIS A 651 -1.53 21.28 24.85
C HIS A 651 -2.33 21.12 26.15
N CYS A 652 -1.72 21.49 27.27
CA CYS A 652 -2.23 22.27 28.41
C CYS A 652 -1.50 21.85 29.70
N ASP A 653 -0.59 22.72 30.15
CA ASP A 653 -0.06 22.94 31.51
C ASP A 653 -0.31 21.88 32.60
N ALA A 654 0.68 21.00 32.80
CA ALA A 654 1.07 20.51 34.13
C ALA A 654 2.50 19.95 34.07
N ALA A 655 3.32 20.29 35.07
CA ALA A 655 4.75 19.96 35.16
C ALA A 655 5.06 18.46 34.99
N PRO A 656 6.22 18.10 34.40
CA PRO A 656 6.60 16.71 34.20
C PRO A 656 6.93 16.02 35.53
N PRO A 657 6.43 14.80 35.82
CA PRO A 657 7.01 13.99 36.88
C PRO A 657 8.36 13.45 36.40
N ALA A 658 9.37 13.62 37.24
CA ALA A 658 10.70 13.07 37.05
C ALA A 658 10.72 11.56 37.34
N ALA A 659 11.52 10.85 36.53
CA ALA A 659 12.08 9.51 36.72
C ALA A 659 11.13 8.28 36.65
N ALA A 660 11.27 7.48 35.58
CA ALA A 660 11.80 6.10 35.62
C ALA A 660 11.46 5.28 34.35
N GLY A 661 12.47 5.00 33.51
CA GLY A 661 12.83 3.64 33.10
C GLY A 661 11.87 2.72 32.31
N SER A 662 10.81 3.18 31.65
CA SER A 662 9.98 2.32 30.78
C SER A 662 10.41 2.44 29.31
N GLU A 663 11.12 1.43 28.81
CA GLU A 663 11.35 1.22 27.38
C GLU A 663 10.02 0.94 26.66
N GLY A 664 9.48 1.94 25.97
CA GLY A 664 8.19 1.90 25.30
C GLY A 664 7.98 0.71 24.36
N ARG A 665 7.27 -0.31 24.86
CA ARG A 665 6.57 -1.29 24.03
C ARG A 665 5.38 -0.58 23.38
N PRO A 666 5.03 -0.86 22.12
CA PRO A 666 3.74 -0.43 21.61
C PRO A 666 2.66 -1.16 22.42
N GLU A 667 2.07 -0.47 23.39
CA GLU A 667 1.02 -1.01 24.22
C GLU A 667 -0.31 -0.84 23.49
N LEU A 668 -1.14 -1.88 23.55
CA LEU A 668 -2.47 -1.84 22.98
C LEU A 668 -3.37 -1.13 24.00
N VAL A 669 -3.41 0.19 23.90
CA VAL A 669 -4.16 1.07 24.81
C VAL A 669 -5.60 1.16 24.31
N LEU A 670 -6.55 0.81 25.17
CA LEU A 670 -7.96 1.10 24.93
C LEU A 670 -8.20 2.57 25.25
N ARG A 671 -8.32 3.41 24.22
CA ARG A 671 -8.69 4.80 24.44
C ARG A 671 -10.18 4.87 24.79
N PRO A 672 -10.55 5.51 25.92
CA PRO A 672 -11.95 5.70 26.22
C PRO A 672 -12.59 6.55 25.10
N PRO A 673 -13.87 6.33 24.78
CA PRO A 673 -14.58 7.20 23.85
C PRO A 673 -14.46 8.63 24.38
N LEU A 674 -14.07 9.59 23.52
CA LEU A 674 -14.17 11.02 23.86
C LEU A 674 -15.60 11.26 24.36
N PHE A 675 -15.77 11.69 25.61
CA PHE A 675 -17.08 11.94 26.19
C PHE A 675 -17.75 13.05 25.38
N ILE A 676 -18.61 12.67 24.44
CA ILE A 676 -19.31 13.64 23.61
C ILE A 676 -20.44 14.22 24.45
N TRP A 677 -20.23 15.44 24.94
CA TRP A 677 -21.28 16.31 25.43
C TRP A 677 -22.12 16.74 24.22
N LEU A 678 -23.03 15.87 23.78
CA LEU A 678 -23.93 16.18 22.67
C LEU A 678 -24.92 17.26 23.12
N THR A 679 -24.91 18.40 22.44
CA THR A 679 -25.94 19.43 22.54
C THR A 679 -27.23 18.97 21.86
N LYS A 680 -28.32 19.74 22.01
CA LYS A 680 -29.58 19.46 21.30
C LYS A 680 -29.40 19.45 19.79
N ASP A 681 -28.58 20.35 19.26
CA ASP A 681 -28.31 20.46 17.82
C ASP A 681 -27.42 19.31 17.33
N ASP A 682 -26.44 18.88 18.14
CA ASP A 682 -25.61 17.72 17.80
C ASP A 682 -26.44 16.42 17.70
N VAL A 683 -27.44 16.23 18.56
CA VAL A 683 -28.32 15.05 18.49
C VAL A 683 -29.18 15.06 17.24
N LYS A 684 -29.69 16.23 16.84
CA LYS A 684 -30.44 16.38 15.57
C LYS A 684 -29.57 16.06 14.37
N GLN A 685 -28.36 16.63 14.34
CA GLN A 685 -27.40 16.40 13.27
C GLN A 685 -26.98 14.92 13.22
N LEU A 686 -26.69 14.31 14.37
CA LEU A 686 -26.29 12.91 14.47
C LEU A 686 -27.40 11.97 13.96
N LEU A 687 -28.67 12.25 14.30
CA LEU A 687 -29.80 11.46 13.83
C LEU A 687 -29.93 11.52 12.30
N ALA A 688 -29.86 12.72 11.72
CA ALA A 688 -29.89 12.91 10.27
C ALA A 688 -28.73 12.19 9.56
N LEU A 689 -27.51 12.29 10.12
CA LEU A 689 -26.33 11.62 9.58
C LEU A 689 -26.41 10.09 9.66
N VAL A 690 -27.01 9.52 10.72
CA VAL A 690 -27.18 8.07 10.86
C VAL A 690 -28.25 7.53 9.91
N GLU A 691 -29.35 8.25 9.71
CA GLU A 691 -30.44 7.85 8.81
C GLU A 691 -29.95 7.73 7.36
N CYS A 692 -29.19 8.71 6.89
CA CYS A 692 -28.64 8.75 5.53
C CYS A 692 -27.27 8.06 5.39
N CYS A 693 -26.75 7.42 6.45
CA CYS A 693 -25.38 6.91 6.46
C CYS A 693 -25.15 5.81 5.40
N PRO A 694 -24.12 5.91 4.55
CA PRO A 694 -23.77 4.87 3.58
C PRO A 694 -23.21 3.59 4.23
N LEU A 695 -22.89 3.65 5.53
CA LEU A 695 -22.43 2.51 6.31
C LEU A 695 -23.65 1.70 6.79
N GLU A 696 -24.08 0.72 5.99
CA GLU A 696 -25.28 -0.08 6.29
C GLU A 696 -25.33 -0.61 7.73
N ARG A 697 -24.19 -1.11 8.23
CA ARG A 697 -24.07 -1.65 9.59
C ARG A 697 -24.27 -0.61 10.70
N VAL A 698 -23.96 0.67 10.44
CA VAL A 698 -24.25 1.75 11.39
C VAL A 698 -25.72 2.09 11.33
N ARG A 699 -26.25 2.27 10.11
CA ARG A 699 -27.66 2.60 9.85
C ARG A 699 -28.64 1.53 10.34
N THR A 700 -28.25 0.26 10.36
CA THR A 700 -29.09 -0.87 10.83
C THR A 700 -28.68 -1.42 12.19
N SER A 701 -27.82 -0.72 12.94
CA SER A 701 -27.43 -1.17 14.28
C SER A 701 -28.48 -0.79 15.31
N ARG A 702 -29.10 -1.79 15.96
CA ARG A 702 -30.09 -1.56 17.02
C ARG A 702 -29.50 -0.74 18.16
N ASP A 703 -28.27 -1.04 18.55
CA ASP A 703 -27.60 -0.39 19.66
C ASP A 703 -27.38 1.12 19.40
N VAL A 704 -27.15 1.51 18.13
CA VAL A 704 -26.99 2.92 17.73
C VAL A 704 -28.31 3.67 17.87
N TRP A 705 -29.41 3.10 17.39
CA TRP A 705 -30.74 3.72 17.49
C TRP A 705 -31.25 3.77 18.94
N GLU A 706 -30.92 2.76 19.76
CA GLU A 706 -31.22 2.75 21.20
C GLU A 706 -30.46 3.87 21.92
N PHE A 707 -29.18 4.09 21.58
CA PHE A 707 -28.40 5.21 22.09
C PHE A 707 -29.01 6.58 21.73
N LEU A 708 -29.38 6.77 20.45
CA LEU A 708 -30.02 8.01 20.00
C LEU A 708 -31.35 8.27 20.71
N ARG A 709 -32.19 7.24 20.88
CA ARG A 709 -33.45 7.34 21.64
C ARG A 709 -33.21 7.82 23.07
N GLN A 710 -32.29 7.18 23.79
CA GLN A 710 -31.98 7.53 25.18
C GLN A 710 -31.41 8.94 25.32
N LYS A 711 -30.61 9.40 24.35
CA LYS A 711 -30.06 10.76 24.34
C LYS A 711 -31.14 11.81 24.01
N ALA A 712 -31.99 11.54 23.03
CA ALA A 712 -33.11 12.42 22.70
C ALA A 712 -34.09 12.56 23.88
N GLU A 713 -34.39 11.47 24.57
CA GLU A 713 -35.24 11.48 25.78
C GLU A 713 -34.64 12.33 26.90
N ARG A 714 -33.34 12.17 27.21
CA ARG A 714 -32.65 12.96 28.24
C ARG A 714 -32.60 14.46 27.92
N LEU A 715 -32.53 14.82 26.64
CA LEU A 715 -32.50 16.22 26.18
C LEU A 715 -33.90 16.79 25.87
N GLN A 716 -34.96 16.03 26.10
CA GLN A 716 -36.36 16.41 25.85
C GLN A 716 -36.65 16.76 24.37
N LEU A 717 -36.07 15.98 23.45
CA LEU A 717 -36.25 16.10 22.00
C LEU A 717 -37.32 15.10 21.52
N VAL A 718 -38.60 15.53 21.57
CA VAL A 718 -39.77 14.66 21.39
C VAL A 718 -39.88 14.07 19.98
N GLU A 719 -39.61 14.87 18.95
CA GLU A 719 -39.75 14.44 17.55
C GLU A 719 -38.64 13.45 17.15
N GLU A 720 -37.40 13.73 17.56
CA GLU A 720 -36.23 12.89 17.34
C GLU A 720 -36.35 11.55 18.09
N GLN A 721 -36.90 11.58 19.32
CA GLN A 721 -37.21 10.37 20.08
C GLN A 721 -38.25 9.50 19.37
N ARG A 722 -39.33 10.11 18.84
CA ARG A 722 -40.36 9.39 18.06
C ARG A 722 -39.77 8.73 16.83
N LEU A 723 -38.91 9.43 16.09
CA LEU A 723 -38.25 8.90 14.91
C LEU A 723 -37.36 7.70 15.25
N ALA A 724 -36.53 7.81 16.30
CA ALA A 724 -35.69 6.70 16.76
C ALA A 724 -36.54 5.48 17.20
N VAL A 725 -37.67 5.69 17.87
CA VAL A 725 -38.61 4.62 18.26
C VAL A 725 -39.24 3.95 17.04
N ALA A 726 -39.71 4.73 16.06
CA ALA A 726 -40.29 4.19 14.84
C ALA A 726 -39.28 3.32 14.07
N GLN A 727 -38.02 3.74 14.02
CA GLN A 727 -36.97 2.96 13.37
C GLN A 727 -36.63 1.67 14.14
N LEU A 728 -36.54 1.71 15.47
CA LEU A 728 -36.38 0.51 16.30
C LEU A 728 -37.53 -0.48 16.12
N GLN A 729 -38.77 0.01 15.98
CA GLN A 729 -39.94 -0.83 15.72
C GLN A 729 -39.87 -1.47 14.32
N ARG A 730 -39.50 -0.71 13.28
CA ARG A 730 -39.28 -1.26 11.93
C ARG A 730 -38.21 -2.36 11.93
N MET A 731 -37.15 -2.19 12.71
CA MET A 731 -36.07 -3.17 12.84
C MET A 731 -36.47 -4.41 13.63
N ALA A 732 -37.44 -4.31 14.54
CA ALA A 732 -37.99 -5.45 15.27
C ALA A 732 -39.00 -6.25 14.44
N ALA A 733 -39.60 -5.64 13.42
CA ALA A 733 -40.58 -6.26 12.52
C ALA A 733 -39.94 -6.93 11.29
N ALA A 734 -38.69 -6.60 10.96
CA ALA A 734 -37.91 -7.18 9.86
C ALA A 734 -37.02 -8.33 10.36
#